data_AF-D0A5X0-F1
#
_entry.id   AF-D0A5X0-F1
#
_cell.length_a   1.000
_cell.length_b   1.000
_cell.length_c   1.000
_cell.angle_alpha   90.00
_cell.angle_beta   90.00
_cell.angle_gamma   90.00
#
_symmetry.space_group_name_H-M   'P 1'
#
loop_
_entity.id
_entity.type
_entity.pdbx_description
1 polymer ?
#
loop_
_entity_poly.entity_id
_entity_poly.type
_entity_poly.pdbx_seq_one_letter_code
_entity_poly.pdbx_strand_id
1 'polypeptide(L)'
;MDLQQGDGMEEDIYASFEPEMQDAFGDMAQGGTQGFPRGMPAGANGGPGGVKNPLMQAPPSKWGGESGGSAWGVPGSRLENFGGAAARPMTSNRGVGFNAAKGRNVNGAVFDPTGQGRTAMAMGPAPPLKKRGENSPEEQCVEIEKMTHKLIEESAVLALRKDYGGALEKAKEAGKKERFLCKQRENLGLADQINSDLTYAVHFNLAVQYQNHQMYTEALNTYNLIIRNLQFPYASRLRVNMGNIYAAQNKYLLAIKMYRMTLDETPSASKELRYKLMRNVGNAFVKLGQYRDAVSSYEAIMEGNGDIDAAFNLLLCYYALGETERMKRTFQKMLTFKTLGAEGEDEIEEGEKDVLVDDSLREKIKEERTHFLYCIMTAARLIAPVIEKDWRAGYDYLIERLRHYEMRDSSSHLASELEMCKCLYYLKHNSYKEATEGLKAFEKKDKLLRARAATNLAYLYFLEGDYESGERYSDMSLEANRYNARALVNKGNFFFIKADYEKARTYYNDALAVEADNIEAIYNLGLTAKRLGLYEEALKMFKRGQLLVDSHEIVYQIADISDLVSSPATSEWFNRLVGRVPTDPNILARMGSLYAREGDDSQAFHYYLEAYRYFQVNMDVISWLGAYFVKNEVYDKAIQFFERASQIQPQEVKWQLMVASCHRRRGDYVQAKRLYEALHRKYPENLECLRYLVHLCKDAGLIDEANEWFMKVKKLEERRQVEDSAVSGGADDDDGAKTVSPTSAAPGAAATGRRATVGLGDKSTLSGADEDDIVGESQSSVARKKAVQSSGDEIDLPGI
;
A
#
# COMPACT_ATOMS: atom_id res chain seq x y z
N MET A 1 -60.43 -4.51 2.89
CA MET A 1 -59.97 -5.20 4.11
C MET A 1 -58.65 -5.81 3.77
N ASP A 2 -57.67 -5.43 4.56
CA ASP A 2 -56.25 -5.65 4.36
C ASP A 2 -55.88 -7.11 4.52
N LEU A 3 -54.83 -7.54 3.80
CA LEU A 3 -53.90 -8.56 4.27
C LEU A 3 -52.60 -8.43 3.48
N GLN A 4 -51.54 -8.06 4.19
CA GLN A 4 -50.17 -7.94 3.67
C GLN A 4 -49.63 -9.33 3.31
N GLN A 5 -49.10 -9.47 2.10
CA GLN A 5 -48.20 -10.55 1.67
C GLN A 5 -47.37 -9.99 0.49
N GLY A 6 -46.04 -9.93 0.52
CA GLY A 6 -45.06 -10.12 1.58
C GLY A 6 -43.68 -9.99 0.96
N ASP A 7 -42.84 -9.08 1.44
CA ASP A 7 -41.51 -8.82 0.85
C ASP A 7 -40.57 -10.01 1.13
N GLY A 8 -40.58 -10.99 0.23
CA GLY A 8 -39.45 -11.88 0.02
C GLY A 8 -38.42 -11.15 -0.83
N MET A 9 -37.17 -11.09 -0.38
CA MET A 9 -36.07 -10.61 -1.22
C MET A 9 -35.96 -11.51 -2.46
N GLU A 10 -36.48 -11.05 -3.60
CA GLU A 10 -36.11 -11.58 -4.90
C GLU A 10 -34.61 -11.29 -5.08
N GLU A 11 -33.77 -12.33 -5.19
CA GLU A 11 -32.39 -12.15 -5.68
C GLU A 11 -32.47 -11.47 -7.05
N ASP A 12 -31.95 -10.24 -7.16
CA ASP A 12 -32.15 -9.42 -8.35
C ASP A 12 -31.48 -10.08 -9.56
N ILE A 13 -32.31 -10.71 -10.40
CA ILE A 13 -31.94 -11.42 -11.63
C ILE A 13 -31.19 -10.50 -12.61
N TYR A 14 -31.27 -9.18 -12.41
CA TYR A 14 -30.63 -8.12 -13.19
C TYR A 14 -29.48 -7.43 -12.44
N ALA A 15 -28.87 -8.12 -11.46
CA ALA A 15 -27.79 -7.68 -10.59
C ALA A 15 -26.90 -6.60 -11.24
N SER A 16 -26.78 -5.48 -10.51
CA SER A 16 -26.04 -4.29 -10.90
C SER A 16 -24.67 -4.65 -11.47
N PHE A 17 -24.23 -3.91 -12.50
CA PHE A 17 -22.80 -3.83 -12.74
C PHE A 17 -22.25 -2.95 -11.62
N GLU A 18 -21.92 -3.59 -10.51
CA GLU A 18 -20.98 -3.10 -9.51
C GLU A 18 -19.58 -3.47 -10.01
N PRO A 19 -18.92 -2.62 -10.81
CA PRO A 19 -17.47 -2.63 -10.77
C PRO A 19 -17.08 -2.26 -9.34
N GLU A 20 -16.01 -2.86 -8.83
CA GLU A 20 -15.31 -2.36 -7.65
C GLU A 20 -14.81 -0.94 -7.97
N MET A 21 -15.66 0.07 -7.76
CA MET A 21 -15.30 1.48 -7.98
C MET A 21 -14.42 2.03 -6.86
N GLN A 22 -14.21 1.23 -5.81
CA GLN A 22 -13.09 1.36 -4.89
C GLN A 22 -11.75 1.46 -5.66
N ASP A 23 -11.57 0.70 -6.75
CA ASP A 23 -10.32 0.68 -7.51
C ASP A 23 -10.27 1.69 -8.67
N ALA A 24 -11.41 2.19 -9.16
CA ALA A 24 -11.44 3.16 -10.26
C ALA A 24 -10.94 4.56 -9.84
N PHE A 25 -11.12 4.89 -8.56
CA PHE A 25 -10.69 6.15 -7.95
C PHE A 25 -9.79 5.93 -6.72
N GLY A 26 -9.43 4.68 -6.41
CA GLY A 26 -8.52 4.31 -5.32
C GLY A 26 -7.20 5.07 -5.41
N ASP A 27 -6.58 5.11 -6.58
CA ASP A 27 -5.35 5.89 -6.84
C ASP A 27 -5.52 7.40 -6.62
N MET A 28 -6.72 7.96 -6.83
CA MET A 28 -6.99 9.39 -6.58
C MET A 28 -7.21 9.70 -5.10
N ALA A 29 -7.74 8.75 -4.32
CA ALA A 29 -8.03 8.92 -2.89
C ALA A 29 -6.89 8.46 -1.96
N GLN A 30 -6.09 7.47 -2.39
CA GLN A 30 -4.91 6.98 -1.68
C GLN A 30 -3.63 7.76 -2.02
N GLY A 31 -3.69 8.72 -2.95
CA GLY A 31 -2.62 9.66 -3.32
C GLY A 31 -2.22 10.65 -2.21
N GLY A 32 -1.94 10.15 -1.01
CA GLY A 32 -1.53 10.93 0.15
C GLY A 32 -0.08 11.39 0.13
N THR A 33 0.80 10.72 -0.63
CA THR A 33 2.27 10.81 -0.45
C THR A 33 3.10 10.65 -1.74
N GLN A 34 2.55 10.89 -2.95
CA GLN A 34 3.37 10.94 -4.17
C GLN A 34 3.09 12.19 -5.02
N GLY A 35 4.16 12.86 -5.44
CA GLY A 35 4.11 14.10 -6.21
C GLY A 35 3.74 13.87 -7.67
N PHE A 36 2.91 14.76 -8.24
CA PHE A 36 2.56 14.73 -9.65
C PHE A 36 3.79 15.00 -10.55
N PRO A 37 4.16 14.09 -11.48
CA PRO A 37 5.07 14.45 -12.56
C PRO A 37 4.37 15.40 -13.54
N ARG A 38 4.88 16.63 -13.66
CA ARG A 38 4.49 17.58 -14.70
C ARG A 38 4.87 17.03 -16.08
N GLY A 39 3.89 16.90 -16.98
CA GLY A 39 4.15 16.97 -18.43
C GLY A 39 3.45 15.91 -19.30
N MET A 40 2.41 16.32 -20.02
CA MET A 40 2.05 15.69 -21.30
C MET A 40 2.80 16.39 -22.45
N PRO A 41 3.34 15.65 -23.43
CA PRO A 41 3.50 16.09 -24.80
C PRO A 41 2.34 15.57 -25.68
N ALA A 42 1.96 16.35 -26.69
CA ALA A 42 0.81 16.05 -27.53
C ALA A 42 1.16 15.33 -28.85
N GLY A 43 0.36 14.31 -29.20
CA GLY A 43 -0.08 13.99 -30.57
C GLY A 43 0.87 13.29 -31.57
N ALA A 44 0.41 12.21 -32.19
CA ALA A 44 0.34 12.02 -33.66
C ALA A 44 -0.27 10.66 -34.10
N ASN A 45 -1.12 10.70 -35.14
CA ASN A 45 -1.47 9.70 -36.19
C ASN A 45 -1.06 8.22 -35.99
N GLY A 46 -1.91 7.19 -36.13
CA GLY A 46 -2.93 6.98 -37.16
C GLY A 46 -2.41 6.07 -38.30
N GLY A 47 -2.90 4.82 -38.43
CA GLY A 47 -2.69 3.98 -39.64
C GLY A 47 -2.75 2.46 -39.42
N PRO A 48 -3.29 1.62 -40.35
CA PRO A 48 -3.81 0.29 -39.98
C PRO A 48 -3.26 -0.93 -40.76
N GLY A 49 -3.50 -2.14 -40.23
CA GLY A 49 -3.64 -3.37 -41.03
C GLY A 49 -2.95 -4.63 -40.48
N GLY A 50 -3.42 -5.82 -40.90
CA GLY A 50 -2.62 -7.06 -40.81
C GLY A 50 -3.24 -8.25 -40.08
N VAL A 51 -4.33 -8.83 -40.60
CA VAL A 51 -4.80 -10.17 -40.19
C VAL A 51 -3.80 -11.25 -40.63
N LYS A 52 -3.47 -12.23 -39.78
CA LYS A 52 -3.33 -13.64 -40.17
C LYS A 52 -3.25 -14.62 -38.99
N ASN A 53 -4.07 -15.66 -39.07
CA ASN A 53 -4.12 -16.82 -38.20
C ASN A 53 -3.99 -18.07 -39.09
N PRO A 54 -3.14 -19.06 -38.74
CA PRO A 54 -3.31 -20.45 -39.19
C PRO A 54 -3.23 -21.43 -37.99
N LEU A 55 -4.18 -22.34 -37.72
CA LEU A 55 -4.55 -23.56 -38.48
C LEU A 55 -3.30 -24.43 -38.82
N MET A 56 -3.23 -25.75 -38.56
CA MET A 56 -4.18 -26.75 -38.03
C MET A 56 -3.44 -28.09 -37.75
N GLN A 57 -4.13 -29.11 -37.20
CA GLN A 57 -3.80 -30.58 -37.26
C GLN A 57 -2.62 -31.09 -36.38
N ALA A 58 -2.50 -32.35 -35.94
CA ALA A 58 -3.43 -33.50 -35.74
C ALA A 58 -2.68 -34.64 -34.94
N PRO A 59 -3.35 -35.68 -34.38
CA PRO A 59 -2.79 -36.69 -33.45
C PRO A 59 -2.28 -37.97 -34.21
N PRO A 60 -2.14 -39.24 -33.68
CA PRO A 60 -2.40 -39.81 -32.33
C PRO A 60 -1.46 -40.97 -31.82
N SER A 61 -1.57 -41.33 -30.53
CA SER A 61 -1.48 -42.72 -29.98
C SER A 61 -1.90 -42.72 -28.49
N LYS A 62 -2.72 -43.59 -27.87
CA LYS A 62 -3.04 -45.04 -27.83
C LYS A 62 -2.41 -45.80 -26.64
N TRP A 63 -3.28 -46.50 -25.89
CA TRP A 63 -3.10 -47.72 -25.06
C TRP A 63 -2.81 -47.67 -23.53
N GLY A 64 -3.38 -48.69 -22.85
CA GLY A 64 -3.24 -49.04 -21.41
C GLY A 64 -4.13 -48.22 -20.45
N GLY A 65 -5.06 -48.76 -19.65
CA GLY A 65 -5.54 -50.14 -19.50
C GLY A 65 -4.96 -50.89 -18.29
N GLU A 66 -5.64 -50.84 -17.13
CA GLU A 66 -5.68 -51.95 -16.15
C GLU A 66 -6.75 -51.76 -15.05
N SER A 67 -6.96 -52.81 -14.24
CA SER A 67 -8.15 -53.02 -13.39
C SER A 67 -7.81 -53.36 -11.94
N GLY A 68 -8.74 -53.04 -11.01
CA GLY A 68 -8.78 -53.55 -9.63
C GLY A 68 -8.85 -52.43 -8.59
N GLY A 69 -9.58 -52.54 -7.48
CA GLY A 69 -10.52 -53.60 -7.07
C GLY A 69 -10.61 -53.68 -5.54
N SER A 70 -11.84 -53.74 -4.98
CA SER A 70 -12.14 -54.00 -3.54
C SER A 70 -11.57 -52.99 -2.50
N ALA A 71 -12.09 -52.85 -1.26
CA ALA A 71 -13.40 -53.11 -0.64
C ALA A 71 -13.38 -52.50 0.79
N TRP A 72 -14.50 -52.62 1.53
CA TRP A 72 -14.66 -52.30 2.97
C TRP A 72 -14.66 -50.80 3.33
N GLY A 73 -15.43 -50.33 4.31
CA GLY A 73 -16.43 -51.02 5.14
C GLY A 73 -17.20 -50.03 6.03
N VAL A 74 -18.46 -50.37 6.37
CA VAL A 74 -19.33 -49.59 7.27
C VAL A 74 -19.25 -50.20 8.68
N PRO A 75 -19.24 -49.37 9.74
CA PRO A 75 -20.40 -49.36 10.67
C PRO A 75 -20.74 -47.90 11.06
N GLY A 76 -21.97 -47.48 11.35
CA GLY A 76 -22.95 -48.08 12.26
C GLY A 76 -22.45 -47.96 13.71
N SER A 77 -23.12 -47.37 14.70
CA SER A 77 -24.44 -46.74 14.81
C SER A 77 -24.52 -46.10 16.21
N ARG A 78 -25.43 -45.15 16.46
CA ARG A 78 -26.21 -45.17 17.71
C ARG A 78 -27.48 -44.32 17.63
N LEU A 79 -28.49 -44.81 18.34
CA LEU A 79 -29.83 -44.28 18.46
C LEU A 79 -30.00 -43.77 19.89
N GLU A 80 -30.66 -42.64 20.10
CA GLU A 80 -31.29 -42.34 21.39
C GLU A 80 -32.57 -41.51 21.18
N ASN A 81 -33.56 -41.73 22.04
CA ASN A 81 -34.97 -41.46 21.72
C ASN A 81 -35.77 -41.13 22.98
N PHE A 82 -36.26 -39.88 23.07
CA PHE A 82 -37.34 -39.40 23.93
C PHE A 82 -37.97 -38.18 23.20
N GLY A 83 -39.28 -37.90 23.22
CA GLY A 83 -40.38 -38.51 23.96
C GLY A 83 -41.25 -37.43 24.61
N GLY A 84 -42.33 -36.99 23.93
CA GLY A 84 -43.25 -35.95 24.43
C GLY A 84 -44.41 -35.72 23.46
N ALA A 85 -45.63 -35.49 23.95
CA ALA A 85 -46.86 -35.66 23.16
C ALA A 85 -47.91 -34.53 23.33
N ALA A 86 -48.86 -34.51 22.36
CA ALA A 86 -50.14 -33.78 22.36
C ALA A 86 -50.06 -32.23 22.24
N ALA A 87 -51.06 -31.50 21.73
CA ALA A 87 -52.42 -31.85 21.27
C ALA A 87 -52.89 -30.97 20.08
N ARG A 88 -53.97 -31.37 19.38
CA ARG A 88 -54.76 -30.54 18.43
C ARG A 88 -56.05 -30.04 19.11
N PRO A 89 -56.67 -28.93 18.68
CA PRO A 89 -57.80 -28.98 17.71
C PRO A 89 -57.75 -27.81 16.67
N MET A 90 -58.27 -27.82 15.44
CA MET A 90 -59.47 -28.36 14.76
C MET A 90 -60.42 -27.20 14.34
N THR A 91 -60.85 -27.19 13.06
CA THR A 91 -62.03 -26.55 12.38
C THR A 91 -61.61 -25.89 11.05
N SER A 92 -62.40 -25.84 9.97
CA SER A 92 -63.48 -26.72 9.45
C SER A 92 -63.86 -26.31 8.01
N ASN A 93 -64.22 -27.26 7.12
CA ASN A 93 -65.18 -27.18 5.96
C ASN A 93 -65.21 -25.92 5.04
N ARG A 94 -65.23 -25.94 3.69
CA ARG A 94 -65.73 -26.86 2.62
C ARG A 94 -65.16 -26.40 1.24
N GLY A 95 -65.32 -27.07 0.09
CA GLY A 95 -65.89 -28.41 -0.17
C GLY A 95 -66.74 -28.61 -1.45
N VAL A 96 -66.31 -28.19 -2.67
CA VAL A 96 -66.98 -28.49 -3.97
C VAL A 96 -65.89 -28.67 -5.06
N GLY A 97 -65.94 -29.61 -6.02
CA GLY A 97 -66.83 -30.77 -6.24
C GLY A 97 -66.41 -31.50 -7.54
N PHE A 98 -66.68 -32.80 -7.66
CA PHE A 98 -66.36 -33.58 -8.87
C PHE A 98 -67.58 -34.39 -9.33
N ASN A 99 -67.87 -34.35 -10.64
CA ASN A 99 -69.07 -34.96 -11.21
C ASN A 99 -68.90 -36.45 -11.52
N ALA A 100 -70.02 -37.17 -11.53
CA ALA A 100 -70.06 -38.63 -11.55
C ALA A 100 -70.06 -39.26 -12.95
N ALA A 101 -69.54 -40.50 -13.03
CA ALA A 101 -69.89 -41.47 -14.06
C ALA A 101 -70.15 -42.85 -13.40
N LYS A 102 -71.19 -43.57 -13.85
CA LYS A 102 -71.71 -44.81 -13.22
C LYS A 102 -71.08 -46.08 -13.81
N GLY A 103 -70.92 -47.16 -13.01
CA GLY A 103 -70.38 -48.41 -13.56
C GLY A 103 -70.34 -49.71 -12.73
N ARG A 104 -71.44 -50.10 -12.04
CA ARG A 104 -71.81 -51.52 -11.72
C ARG A 104 -71.10 -52.27 -10.56
N ASN A 105 -71.90 -52.57 -9.52
CA ASN A 105 -71.86 -53.61 -8.46
C ASN A 105 -70.60 -54.48 -8.23
N VAL A 106 -70.24 -54.70 -6.95
CA VAL A 106 -70.67 -55.87 -6.13
C VAL A 106 -70.16 -55.76 -4.67
N ASN A 107 -71.02 -56.19 -3.72
CA ASN A 107 -70.78 -56.47 -2.30
C ASN A 107 -70.37 -55.33 -1.34
N GLY A 108 -71.02 -55.34 -0.17
CA GLY A 108 -70.87 -54.31 0.85
C GLY A 108 -69.76 -54.57 1.86
N ALA A 109 -69.18 -53.48 2.35
CA ALA A 109 -68.57 -53.40 3.67
C ALA A 109 -69.10 -52.11 4.32
N VAL A 110 -69.66 -52.21 5.52
CA VAL A 110 -70.06 -51.05 6.32
C VAL A 110 -68.79 -50.31 6.72
N PHE A 111 -68.76 -49.00 6.51
CA PHE A 111 -67.63 -48.14 6.87
C PHE A 111 -67.57 -47.96 8.39
N ASP A 112 -66.63 -48.65 9.04
CA ASP A 112 -66.25 -48.44 10.45
C ASP A 112 -65.29 -47.24 10.53
N PRO A 113 -65.68 -46.10 11.15
CA PRO A 113 -64.84 -44.91 11.20
C PRO A 113 -63.69 -44.96 12.23
N THR A 114 -63.62 -46.00 13.08
CA THR A 114 -62.69 -46.03 14.23
C THR A 114 -61.78 -47.25 14.30
N GLY A 115 -62.02 -48.29 13.51
CA GLY A 115 -60.98 -49.27 13.12
C GLY A 115 -60.40 -50.14 14.24
N GLN A 116 -61.08 -50.27 15.38
CA GLN A 116 -60.64 -51.09 16.53
C GLN A 116 -61.31 -52.48 16.60
N GLY A 117 -62.02 -52.88 15.54
CA GLY A 117 -62.96 -54.02 15.56
C GLY A 117 -62.46 -55.40 15.13
N ARG A 118 -61.16 -55.63 14.84
CA ARG A 118 -60.64 -56.96 14.47
C ARG A 118 -59.28 -57.30 15.07
N THR A 119 -59.32 -57.95 16.23
CA THR A 119 -58.21 -58.73 16.79
C THR A 119 -57.91 -59.98 15.95
N ALA A 120 -56.71 -60.51 16.11
CA ALA A 120 -56.14 -61.57 15.30
C ALA A 120 -56.96 -62.88 15.26
N MET A 121 -57.41 -63.27 14.07
CA MET A 121 -57.19 -64.58 13.43
C MET A 121 -57.51 -64.49 11.92
N ALA A 122 -56.85 -65.29 11.09
CA ALA A 122 -57.06 -65.41 9.64
C ALA A 122 -56.77 -64.15 8.77
N MET A 123 -55.49 -63.74 8.72
CA MET A 123 -54.91 -63.26 7.47
C MET A 123 -53.65 -64.07 7.14
N GLY A 124 -53.64 -64.71 5.98
CA GLY A 124 -52.38 -65.13 5.35
C GLY A 124 -51.52 -63.90 4.99
N PRO A 125 -50.26 -64.08 4.60
CA PRO A 125 -49.40 -62.95 4.21
C PRO A 125 -50.12 -62.10 3.16
N ALA A 126 -50.20 -60.79 3.42
CA ALA A 126 -50.86 -59.87 2.51
C ALA A 126 -50.28 -60.06 1.09
N PRO A 127 -51.13 -60.10 0.04
CA PRO A 127 -50.64 -60.27 -1.32
C PRO A 127 -49.59 -59.18 -1.57
N PRO A 128 -48.40 -59.54 -2.10
CA PRO A 128 -47.32 -58.59 -2.25
C PRO A 128 -47.83 -57.37 -3.03
N LEU A 129 -47.50 -56.17 -2.54
CA LEU A 129 -47.75 -54.92 -3.24
C LEU A 129 -47.39 -55.15 -4.70
N LYS A 130 -48.38 -55.01 -5.60
CA LYS A 130 -48.11 -54.98 -7.04
C LYS A 130 -47.02 -53.93 -7.21
N LYS A 131 -45.82 -54.35 -7.64
CA LYS A 131 -44.79 -53.42 -8.10
C LYS A 131 -45.50 -52.47 -9.05
N ARG A 132 -45.30 -51.15 -8.88
CA ARG A 132 -45.83 -50.17 -9.83
C ARG A 132 -45.52 -50.71 -11.22
N GLY A 133 -46.55 -50.80 -12.07
CA GLY A 133 -46.32 -51.06 -13.48
C GLY A 133 -45.35 -50.00 -14.01
N GLU A 134 -44.67 -50.31 -15.12
CA GLU A 134 -43.79 -49.35 -15.78
C GLU A 134 -44.52 -47.99 -15.88
N ASN A 135 -43.93 -46.96 -15.28
CA ASN A 135 -44.54 -45.63 -15.16
C ASN A 135 -45.09 -45.20 -16.52
N SER A 136 -46.27 -44.58 -16.57
CA SER A 136 -46.84 -44.14 -17.84
C SER A 136 -45.84 -43.23 -18.57
N PRO A 137 -45.83 -43.17 -19.92
CA PRO A 137 -44.89 -42.31 -20.64
C PRO A 137 -45.02 -40.83 -20.25
N GLU A 138 -46.20 -40.40 -19.77
CA GLU A 138 -46.44 -39.08 -19.18
C GLU A 138 -45.84 -38.94 -17.77
N GLU A 139 -46.01 -39.94 -16.90
CA GLU A 139 -45.38 -39.97 -15.56
C GLU A 139 -43.84 -39.94 -15.66
N GLN A 140 -43.26 -40.62 -16.64
CA GLN A 140 -41.82 -40.57 -16.94
C GLN A 140 -41.37 -39.15 -17.33
N CYS A 141 -42.15 -38.45 -18.16
CA CYS A 141 -41.88 -37.05 -18.51
C CYS A 141 -41.90 -36.14 -17.27
N VAL A 142 -42.84 -36.35 -16.34
CA VAL A 142 -42.93 -35.59 -15.08
C VAL A 142 -41.77 -35.91 -14.13
N GLU A 143 -41.27 -37.14 -14.10
CA GLU A 143 -40.08 -37.51 -13.32
C GLU A 143 -38.81 -36.84 -13.88
N ILE A 144 -38.63 -36.80 -15.21
CA ILE A 144 -37.50 -36.12 -15.86
C ILE A 144 -37.55 -34.60 -15.64
N GLU A 145 -38.73 -34.00 -15.69
CA GLU A 145 -38.95 -32.58 -15.35
C GLU A 145 -38.50 -32.26 -13.91
N LYS A 146 -38.94 -33.07 -12.92
CA LYS A 146 -38.50 -32.93 -11.53
C LYS A 146 -36.99 -33.12 -11.34
N MET A 147 -36.39 -34.09 -12.03
CA MET A 147 -34.93 -34.26 -12.03
C MET A 147 -34.20 -33.07 -12.67
N THR A 148 -34.82 -32.40 -13.64
CA THR A 148 -34.24 -31.21 -14.29
C THR A 148 -34.27 -30.02 -13.36
N HIS A 149 -35.39 -29.74 -12.68
CA HIS A 149 -35.46 -28.73 -11.61
C HIS A 149 -34.40 -28.95 -10.53
N LYS A 150 -34.28 -30.18 -10.02
CA LYS A 150 -33.28 -30.51 -8.98
C LYS A 150 -31.84 -30.23 -9.44
N LEU A 151 -31.51 -30.45 -10.72
CA LEU A 151 -30.18 -30.13 -11.25
C LEU A 151 -29.93 -28.62 -11.37
N ILE A 152 -30.97 -27.81 -11.58
CA ILE A 152 -30.86 -26.34 -11.55
C ILE A 152 -30.58 -25.88 -10.11
N GLU A 153 -31.30 -26.42 -9.13
CA GLU A 153 -31.07 -26.15 -7.70
C GLU A 153 -29.66 -26.57 -7.26
N GLU A 154 -29.23 -27.80 -7.58
CA GLU A 154 -27.87 -28.29 -7.31
C GLU A 154 -26.80 -27.39 -7.97
N SER A 155 -27.04 -26.92 -9.19
CA SER A 155 -26.16 -25.99 -9.92
C SER A 155 -26.06 -24.63 -9.23
N ALA A 156 -27.19 -24.04 -8.81
CA ALA A 156 -27.23 -22.76 -8.11
C ALA A 156 -26.53 -22.84 -6.74
N VAL A 157 -26.75 -23.91 -5.97
CA VAL A 157 -26.10 -24.13 -4.66
C VAL A 157 -24.58 -24.28 -4.79
N LEU A 158 -24.09 -24.91 -5.86
CA LEU A 158 -22.64 -24.97 -6.14
C LEU A 158 -22.07 -23.61 -6.55
N ALA A 159 -22.81 -22.82 -7.33
CA ALA A 159 -22.41 -21.45 -7.69
C ALA A 159 -22.31 -20.52 -6.47
N LEU A 160 -23.26 -20.61 -5.52
CA LEU A 160 -23.21 -19.88 -4.24
C LEU A 160 -21.99 -20.27 -3.39
N ARG A 161 -21.53 -21.52 -3.49
CA ARG A 161 -20.29 -22.02 -2.86
C ARG A 161 -19.02 -21.67 -3.63
N LYS A 162 -19.13 -20.90 -4.72
CA LYS A 162 -18.05 -20.54 -5.66
C LYS A 162 -17.41 -21.75 -6.39
N ASP A 163 -18.06 -22.91 -6.40
CA ASP A 163 -17.68 -24.06 -7.24
C ASP A 163 -18.32 -23.92 -8.63
N TYR A 164 -17.75 -23.03 -9.44
CA TYR A 164 -18.24 -22.77 -10.79
C TYR A 164 -18.05 -23.96 -11.75
N GLY A 165 -17.09 -24.84 -11.47
CA GLY A 165 -16.85 -26.06 -12.25
C GLY A 165 -18.00 -27.05 -12.09
N GLY A 166 -18.28 -27.45 -10.85
CA GLY A 166 -19.41 -28.32 -10.52
C GLY A 166 -20.76 -27.71 -10.91
N ALA A 167 -20.96 -26.40 -10.67
CA ALA A 167 -22.17 -25.69 -11.08
C ALA A 167 -22.42 -25.77 -12.59
N LEU A 168 -21.38 -25.60 -13.41
CA LEU A 168 -21.47 -25.64 -14.87
C LEU A 168 -21.74 -27.06 -15.40
N GLU A 169 -21.14 -28.09 -14.80
CA GLU A 169 -21.44 -29.48 -15.16
C GLU A 169 -22.91 -29.83 -14.90
N LYS A 170 -23.44 -29.44 -13.74
CA LYS A 170 -24.85 -29.63 -13.37
C LYS A 170 -25.80 -28.88 -14.30
N ALA A 171 -25.48 -27.63 -14.66
CA ALA A 171 -26.24 -26.87 -15.65
C ALA A 171 -26.23 -27.54 -17.05
N LYS A 172 -25.08 -28.09 -17.47
CA LYS A 172 -24.96 -28.86 -18.73
C LYS A 172 -25.74 -30.18 -18.68
N GLU A 173 -25.83 -30.83 -17.52
CA GLU A 173 -26.67 -32.03 -17.33
C GLU A 173 -28.16 -31.67 -17.42
N ALA A 174 -28.60 -30.59 -16.76
CA ALA A 174 -29.97 -30.09 -16.86
C ALA A 174 -30.36 -29.79 -18.31
N GLY A 175 -29.49 -29.09 -19.06
CA GLY A 175 -29.66 -28.81 -20.48
C GLY A 175 -29.70 -30.04 -21.40
N LYS A 176 -29.14 -31.19 -20.97
CA LYS A 176 -29.30 -32.46 -21.69
C LYS A 176 -30.63 -33.13 -21.38
N LYS A 177 -31.08 -33.09 -20.11
CA LYS A 177 -32.36 -33.69 -19.70
C LYS A 177 -33.57 -32.93 -20.23
N GLU A 178 -33.53 -31.60 -20.25
CA GLU A 178 -34.55 -30.74 -20.85
C GLU A 178 -34.72 -31.06 -22.36
N ARG A 179 -33.63 -31.08 -23.13
CA ARG A 179 -33.68 -31.43 -24.57
C ARG A 179 -34.17 -32.86 -24.82
N PHE A 180 -33.92 -33.78 -23.90
CA PHE A 180 -34.45 -35.14 -23.98
C PHE A 180 -35.96 -35.16 -23.68
N LEU A 181 -36.40 -34.44 -22.65
CA LEU A 181 -37.81 -34.30 -22.27
C LEU A 181 -38.65 -33.69 -23.41
N CYS A 182 -38.17 -32.62 -24.05
CA CYS A 182 -38.86 -31.98 -25.16
C CYS A 182 -39.04 -32.95 -26.34
N LYS A 183 -37.98 -33.68 -26.74
CA LYS A 183 -38.07 -34.74 -27.77
C LYS A 183 -38.99 -35.89 -27.36
N GLN A 184 -39.03 -36.25 -26.08
CA GLN A 184 -39.92 -37.30 -25.59
C GLN A 184 -41.39 -36.85 -25.68
N ARG A 185 -41.69 -35.60 -25.30
CA ARG A 185 -43.03 -35.00 -25.46
C ARG A 185 -43.44 -34.91 -26.94
N GLU A 186 -42.55 -34.48 -27.84
CA GLU A 186 -42.78 -34.48 -29.29
C GLU A 186 -43.12 -35.90 -29.82
N ASN A 187 -42.31 -36.91 -29.48
CA ASN A 187 -42.53 -38.29 -29.93
C ASN A 187 -43.83 -38.92 -29.41
N LEU A 188 -44.35 -38.44 -28.28
CA LEU A 188 -45.63 -38.87 -27.69
C LEU A 188 -46.84 -38.09 -28.25
N GLY A 189 -46.62 -37.12 -29.14
CA GLY A 189 -47.67 -36.23 -29.65
C GLY A 189 -48.10 -35.13 -28.66
N LEU A 190 -47.30 -34.89 -27.61
CA LEU A 190 -47.56 -33.95 -26.52
C LEU A 190 -46.76 -32.64 -26.69
N ALA A 191 -46.54 -32.19 -27.93
CA ALA A 191 -45.75 -30.99 -28.23
C ALA A 191 -46.33 -29.72 -27.57
N ASP A 192 -47.65 -29.62 -27.46
CA ASP A 192 -48.35 -28.52 -26.78
C ASP A 192 -48.11 -28.49 -25.25
N GLN A 193 -47.52 -29.54 -24.69
CA GLN A 193 -47.18 -29.66 -23.26
C GLN A 193 -45.69 -29.35 -22.98
N ILE A 194 -44.93 -28.79 -23.92
CA ILE A 194 -43.55 -28.36 -23.67
C ILE A 194 -43.55 -27.18 -22.69
N ASN A 195 -42.90 -27.37 -21.54
CA ASN A 195 -42.82 -26.34 -20.49
C ASN A 195 -41.80 -25.27 -20.87
N SER A 196 -42.29 -24.17 -21.45
CA SER A 196 -41.47 -23.04 -21.90
C SER A 196 -40.70 -22.38 -20.74
N ASP A 197 -41.29 -22.31 -19.55
CA ASP A 197 -40.65 -21.70 -18.38
C ASP A 197 -39.47 -22.54 -17.86
N LEU A 198 -39.59 -23.88 -17.93
CA LEU A 198 -38.47 -24.78 -17.65
C LEU A 198 -37.35 -24.61 -18.68
N THR A 199 -37.66 -24.56 -19.98
CA THR A 199 -36.67 -24.33 -21.03
C THR A 199 -35.96 -22.98 -20.84
N TYR A 200 -36.69 -21.92 -20.44
CA TYR A 200 -36.11 -20.63 -20.06
C TYR A 200 -35.17 -20.76 -18.86
N ALA A 201 -35.62 -21.35 -17.75
CA ALA A 201 -34.84 -21.49 -16.52
C ALA A 201 -33.54 -22.30 -16.74
N VAL A 202 -33.61 -23.39 -17.51
CA VAL A 202 -32.45 -24.22 -17.87
C VAL A 202 -31.44 -23.44 -18.71
N HIS A 203 -31.89 -22.70 -19.73
CA HIS A 203 -31.00 -21.89 -20.55
C HIS A 203 -30.43 -20.68 -19.81
N PHE A 204 -31.22 -20.03 -18.95
CA PHE A 204 -30.78 -18.90 -18.14
C PHE A 204 -29.70 -19.34 -17.13
N ASN A 205 -29.97 -20.39 -16.34
CA ASN A 205 -28.96 -20.93 -15.41
C ASN A 205 -27.68 -21.34 -16.17
N LEU A 206 -27.79 -22.02 -17.31
CA LEU A 206 -26.64 -22.38 -18.13
C LEU A 206 -25.84 -21.16 -18.62
N ALA A 207 -26.51 -20.07 -19.01
CA ALA A 207 -25.86 -18.83 -19.41
C ALA A 207 -25.13 -18.14 -18.24
N VAL A 208 -25.75 -18.11 -17.06
CA VAL A 208 -25.15 -17.61 -15.81
C VAL A 208 -23.93 -18.45 -15.40
N GLN A 209 -24.00 -19.79 -15.44
CA GLN A 209 -22.83 -20.62 -15.10
C GLN A 209 -21.70 -20.51 -16.13
N TYR A 210 -21.99 -20.32 -17.42
CA TYR A 210 -20.96 -19.98 -18.40
C TYR A 210 -20.30 -18.62 -18.08
N GLN A 211 -21.07 -17.62 -17.64
CA GLN A 211 -20.56 -16.31 -17.23
C GLN A 211 -19.67 -16.42 -15.98
N ASN A 212 -20.10 -17.15 -14.94
CA ASN A 212 -19.34 -17.38 -13.71
C ASN A 212 -18.03 -18.14 -13.97
N HIS A 213 -18.06 -19.12 -14.88
CA HIS A 213 -16.88 -19.85 -15.36
C HIS A 213 -16.08 -19.08 -16.44
N GLN A 214 -16.35 -17.79 -16.65
CA GLN A 214 -15.67 -16.89 -17.59
C GLN A 214 -15.69 -17.34 -19.08
N MET A 215 -16.56 -18.29 -19.44
CA MET A 215 -16.81 -18.76 -20.81
C MET A 215 -17.74 -17.79 -21.56
N TYR A 216 -17.26 -16.56 -21.73
CA TYR A 216 -18.09 -15.44 -22.18
C TYR A 216 -18.70 -15.62 -23.58
N THR A 217 -18.04 -16.31 -24.50
CA THR A 217 -18.55 -16.59 -25.84
C THR A 217 -19.79 -17.48 -25.81
N GLU A 218 -19.74 -18.54 -25.00
CA GLU A 218 -20.81 -19.51 -24.77
C GLU A 218 -21.96 -18.88 -23.98
N ALA A 219 -21.66 -18.05 -22.98
CA ALA A 219 -22.64 -17.26 -22.26
C ALA A 219 -23.41 -16.33 -23.20
N LEU A 220 -22.72 -15.50 -24.00
CA LEU A 220 -23.33 -14.59 -24.97
C LEU A 220 -24.14 -15.34 -26.04
N ASN A 221 -23.68 -16.49 -26.53
CA ASN A 221 -24.44 -17.32 -27.46
C ASN A 221 -25.72 -17.87 -26.83
N THR A 222 -25.66 -18.28 -25.56
CA THR A 222 -26.82 -18.80 -24.81
C THR A 222 -27.83 -17.69 -24.50
N TYR A 223 -27.39 -16.51 -24.06
CA TYR A 223 -28.27 -15.34 -23.89
C TYR A 223 -28.93 -14.92 -25.21
N ASN A 224 -28.19 -14.90 -26.32
CA ASN A 224 -28.76 -14.60 -27.64
C ASN A 224 -29.81 -15.64 -28.09
N LEU A 225 -29.67 -16.91 -27.71
CA LEU A 225 -30.68 -17.94 -27.99
C LEU A 225 -31.99 -17.64 -27.27
N ILE A 226 -31.92 -17.26 -25.98
CA ILE A 226 -33.09 -16.90 -25.16
C ILE A 226 -33.76 -15.64 -25.73
N ILE A 227 -33.00 -14.57 -26.00
CA ILE A 227 -33.52 -13.28 -26.52
C ILE A 227 -34.20 -13.42 -27.89
N ARG A 228 -33.79 -14.39 -28.72
CA ARG A 228 -34.40 -14.64 -30.04
C ARG A 228 -35.69 -15.44 -29.98
N ASN A 229 -36.00 -16.11 -28.87
CA ASN A 229 -37.24 -16.86 -28.75
C ASN A 229 -38.40 -15.95 -28.33
N LEU A 230 -39.37 -15.77 -29.23
CA LEU A 230 -40.58 -14.97 -28.99
C LEU A 230 -41.51 -15.56 -27.90
N GLN A 231 -41.30 -16.82 -27.49
CA GLN A 231 -42.05 -17.44 -26.39
C GLN A 231 -41.67 -16.90 -25.00
N PHE A 232 -40.55 -16.17 -24.86
CA PHE A 232 -40.06 -15.70 -23.57
C PHE A 232 -40.33 -14.20 -23.37
N PRO A 233 -41.46 -13.81 -22.74
CA PRO A 233 -41.71 -12.41 -22.41
C PRO A 233 -40.60 -11.89 -21.49
N TYR A 234 -40.20 -10.63 -21.70
CA TYR A 234 -39.11 -9.95 -20.96
C TYR A 234 -37.69 -10.53 -21.13
N ALA A 235 -37.46 -11.58 -21.94
CA ALA A 235 -36.12 -12.11 -22.23
C ALA A 235 -35.13 -11.04 -22.72
N SER A 236 -35.63 -9.97 -23.33
CA SER A 236 -34.85 -8.83 -23.80
C SER A 236 -34.11 -8.07 -22.69
N ARG A 237 -34.56 -8.19 -21.43
CA ARG A 237 -33.86 -7.68 -20.24
C ARG A 237 -32.52 -8.39 -19.98
N LEU A 238 -32.36 -9.63 -20.44
CA LEU A 238 -31.09 -10.38 -20.32
C LEU A 238 -29.92 -9.75 -21.09
N ARG A 239 -30.18 -8.73 -21.93
CA ARG A 239 -29.12 -7.90 -22.50
C ARG A 239 -28.32 -7.13 -21.43
N VAL A 240 -28.83 -6.96 -20.21
CA VAL A 240 -28.02 -6.45 -19.08
C VAL A 240 -26.84 -7.37 -18.79
N ASN A 241 -27.08 -8.68 -18.67
CA ASN A 241 -26.02 -9.67 -18.39
C ASN A 241 -25.03 -9.73 -19.56
N MET A 242 -25.49 -9.60 -20.80
CA MET A 242 -24.62 -9.43 -21.97
C MET A 242 -23.77 -8.16 -21.89
N GLY A 243 -24.36 -7.05 -21.42
CA GLY A 243 -23.65 -5.79 -21.14
C GLY A 243 -22.58 -5.95 -20.08
N ASN A 244 -22.89 -6.63 -18.97
CA ASN A 244 -21.95 -6.93 -17.88
C ASN A 244 -20.77 -7.78 -18.39
N ILE A 245 -21.03 -8.78 -19.25
CA ILE A 245 -19.97 -9.55 -19.94
C ILE A 245 -19.10 -8.66 -20.83
N TYR A 246 -19.69 -7.74 -21.61
CA TYR A 246 -18.89 -6.81 -22.42
C TYR A 246 -18.07 -5.83 -21.56
N ALA A 247 -18.61 -5.38 -20.42
CA ALA A 247 -17.90 -4.52 -19.47
C ALA A 247 -16.71 -5.25 -18.83
N ALA A 248 -16.89 -6.52 -18.42
CA ALA A 248 -15.80 -7.37 -17.92
C ALA A 248 -14.71 -7.64 -18.97
N GLN A 249 -15.06 -7.60 -20.27
CA GLN A 249 -14.11 -7.67 -21.39
C GLN A 249 -13.47 -6.31 -21.76
N ASN A 250 -13.68 -5.25 -20.96
CA ASN A 250 -13.28 -3.87 -21.26
C ASN A 250 -13.88 -3.29 -22.57
N LYS A 251 -14.97 -3.87 -23.09
CA LYS A 251 -15.66 -3.46 -24.32
C LYS A 251 -16.84 -2.53 -24.01
N TYR A 252 -16.56 -1.44 -23.30
CA TYR A 252 -17.57 -0.54 -22.74
C TYR A 252 -18.59 0.02 -23.76
N LEU A 253 -18.18 0.32 -24.99
CA LEU A 253 -19.10 0.76 -26.06
C LEU A 253 -20.18 -0.28 -26.40
N LEU A 254 -19.83 -1.58 -26.38
CA LEU A 254 -20.80 -2.66 -26.58
C LEU A 254 -21.67 -2.85 -25.34
N ALA A 255 -21.12 -2.69 -24.14
CA ALA A 255 -21.89 -2.72 -22.89
C ALA A 255 -22.96 -1.61 -22.87
N ILE A 256 -22.58 -0.36 -23.15
CA ILE A 256 -23.50 0.80 -23.25
C ILE A 256 -24.60 0.54 -24.27
N LYS A 257 -24.27 -0.04 -25.45
CA LYS A 257 -25.27 -0.41 -26.45
C LYS A 257 -26.30 -1.39 -25.88
N MET A 258 -25.86 -2.44 -25.19
CA MET A 258 -26.76 -3.44 -24.61
C MET A 258 -27.63 -2.86 -23.48
N TYR A 259 -27.05 -2.04 -22.59
CA TYR A 259 -27.80 -1.38 -21.52
C TYR A 259 -28.84 -0.39 -22.07
N ARG A 260 -28.50 0.41 -23.08
CA ARG A 260 -29.45 1.34 -23.73
C ARG A 260 -30.61 0.61 -24.41
N MET A 261 -30.33 -0.49 -25.13
CA MET A 261 -31.39 -1.32 -25.73
C MET A 261 -32.38 -1.85 -24.68
N THR A 262 -31.92 -2.26 -23.48
CA THR A 262 -32.83 -2.63 -22.39
C THR A 262 -33.57 -1.42 -21.80
N LEU A 263 -32.90 -0.27 -21.67
CA LEU A 263 -33.48 0.95 -21.11
C LEU A 263 -34.61 1.50 -21.99
N ASP A 264 -34.50 1.40 -23.31
CA ASP A 264 -35.52 1.84 -24.25
C ASP A 264 -36.77 0.94 -24.23
N GLU A 265 -36.59 -0.37 -23.99
CA GLU A 265 -37.67 -1.34 -23.84
C GLU A 265 -38.30 -1.37 -22.43
N THR A 266 -37.63 -0.83 -21.42
CA THR A 266 -38.10 -0.87 -20.03
C THR A 266 -39.16 0.21 -19.77
N PRO A 267 -40.39 -0.15 -19.35
CA PRO A 267 -41.47 0.80 -19.11
C PRO A 267 -41.08 1.95 -18.17
N SER A 268 -41.56 3.17 -18.45
CA SER A 268 -41.29 4.36 -17.65
C SER A 268 -41.78 4.26 -16.20
N ALA A 269 -42.72 3.36 -15.91
CA ALA A 269 -43.18 3.05 -14.55
C ALA A 269 -42.11 2.35 -13.69
N SER A 270 -41.23 1.54 -14.31
CA SER A 270 -40.19 0.75 -13.62
C SER A 270 -38.94 1.59 -13.30
N LYS A 271 -39.12 2.68 -12.54
CA LYS A 271 -38.08 3.69 -12.27
C LYS A 271 -36.78 3.11 -11.71
N GLU A 272 -36.86 2.18 -10.77
CA GLU A 272 -35.69 1.58 -10.13
C GLU A 272 -34.78 0.84 -11.13
N LEU A 273 -35.34 -0.06 -11.94
CA LEU A 273 -34.60 -0.78 -12.99
C LEU A 273 -34.00 0.21 -14.01
N ARG A 274 -34.71 1.30 -14.33
CA ARG A 274 -34.18 2.36 -15.20
C ARG A 274 -32.97 3.06 -14.56
N TYR A 275 -32.99 3.37 -13.27
CA TYR A 275 -31.83 3.97 -12.58
C TYR A 275 -30.65 3.00 -12.47
N LYS A 276 -30.88 1.71 -12.19
CA LYS A 276 -29.84 0.65 -12.22
C LYS A 276 -29.17 0.58 -13.61
N LEU A 277 -29.95 0.58 -14.70
CA LEU A 277 -29.44 0.63 -16.07
C LEU A 277 -28.64 1.91 -16.37
N MET A 278 -29.13 3.06 -15.92
CA MET A 278 -28.47 4.36 -16.13
C MET A 278 -27.16 4.46 -15.33
N ARG A 279 -27.08 3.84 -14.13
CA ARG A 279 -25.84 3.71 -13.36
C ARG A 279 -24.82 2.86 -14.12
N ASN A 280 -25.23 1.70 -14.66
CA ASN A 280 -24.35 0.86 -15.49
C ASN A 280 -23.83 1.60 -16.75
N VAL A 281 -24.67 2.42 -17.38
CA VAL A 281 -24.27 3.29 -18.52
C VAL A 281 -23.29 4.37 -18.07
N GLY A 282 -23.54 5.04 -16.94
CA GLY A 282 -22.64 6.04 -16.33
C GLY A 282 -21.27 5.44 -15.99
N ASN A 283 -21.25 4.29 -15.31
CA ASN A 283 -20.03 3.54 -14.97
C ASN A 283 -19.19 3.22 -16.21
N ALA A 284 -19.84 2.77 -17.30
CA ALA A 284 -19.16 2.47 -18.56
C ALA A 284 -18.61 3.72 -19.27
N PHE A 285 -19.30 4.87 -19.19
CA PHE A 285 -18.76 6.14 -19.70
C PHE A 285 -17.58 6.67 -18.88
N VAL A 286 -17.61 6.52 -17.54
CA VAL A 286 -16.47 6.85 -16.67
C VAL A 286 -15.24 6.02 -17.03
N LYS A 287 -15.38 4.71 -17.24
CA LYS A 287 -14.29 3.83 -17.69
C LYS A 287 -13.79 4.13 -19.12
N LEU A 288 -14.55 4.88 -19.93
CA LEU A 288 -14.12 5.42 -21.23
C LEU A 288 -13.48 6.83 -21.12
N GLY A 289 -13.41 7.43 -19.94
CA GLY A 289 -12.99 8.82 -19.74
C GLY A 289 -13.99 9.86 -20.25
N GLN A 290 -15.22 9.46 -20.59
CA GLN A 290 -16.26 10.31 -21.16
C GLN A 290 -17.15 10.92 -20.06
N TYR A 291 -16.54 11.72 -19.18
CA TYR A 291 -17.21 12.25 -17.99
C TYR A 291 -18.46 13.08 -18.28
N ARG A 292 -18.51 13.83 -19.41
CA ARG A 292 -19.70 14.61 -19.79
C ARG A 292 -20.91 13.74 -20.11
N ASP A 293 -20.71 12.62 -20.78
CA ASP A 293 -21.79 11.67 -21.10
C ASP A 293 -22.23 10.90 -19.83
N ALA A 294 -21.29 10.60 -18.92
CA ALA A 294 -21.59 10.02 -17.61
C ALA A 294 -22.44 10.96 -16.73
N VAL A 295 -22.12 12.27 -16.68
CA VAL A 295 -22.90 13.29 -15.96
C VAL A 295 -24.38 13.22 -16.33
N SER A 296 -24.72 13.16 -17.62
CA SER A 296 -26.12 13.10 -18.06
C SER A 296 -26.88 11.87 -17.54
N SER A 297 -26.16 10.77 -17.31
CA SER A 297 -26.74 9.52 -16.78
C SER A 297 -26.98 9.61 -15.28
N TYR A 298 -26.05 10.21 -14.52
CA TYR A 298 -26.21 10.39 -13.07
C TYR A 298 -27.12 11.55 -12.69
N GLU A 299 -27.12 12.68 -13.42
CA GLU A 299 -28.05 13.80 -13.18
C GLU A 299 -29.51 13.33 -13.24
N ALA A 300 -29.86 12.52 -14.22
CA ALA A 300 -31.21 11.99 -14.37
C ALA A 300 -31.59 10.90 -13.35
N ILE A 301 -30.62 10.28 -12.66
CA ILE A 301 -30.88 9.49 -11.43
C ILE A 301 -31.15 10.45 -10.25
N MET A 302 -30.34 11.51 -10.14
CA MET A 302 -30.41 12.53 -9.07
C MET A 302 -31.63 13.47 -9.14
N GLU A 303 -32.29 13.58 -10.29
CA GLU A 303 -33.62 14.22 -10.44
C GLU A 303 -34.77 13.31 -9.98
N GLY A 304 -34.52 12.01 -9.88
CA GLY A 304 -35.50 10.97 -9.59
C GLY A 304 -35.51 10.56 -8.12
N ASN A 305 -35.01 9.35 -7.84
CA ASN A 305 -34.71 8.89 -6.49
C ASN A 305 -33.20 8.68 -6.42
N GLY A 306 -32.47 9.77 -6.15
CA GLY A 306 -31.02 9.75 -6.09
C GLY A 306 -30.50 8.94 -4.91
N ASP A 307 -29.43 8.19 -5.15
CA ASP A 307 -28.71 7.42 -4.14
C ASP A 307 -27.32 8.00 -3.87
N ILE A 308 -26.68 7.55 -2.79
CA ILE A 308 -25.36 8.06 -2.39
C ILE A 308 -24.28 7.74 -3.41
N ASP A 309 -24.32 6.57 -4.07
CA ASP A 309 -23.31 6.18 -5.06
C ASP A 309 -23.44 7.01 -6.33
N ALA A 310 -24.65 7.16 -6.89
CA ALA A 310 -24.89 8.01 -8.04
C ALA A 310 -24.48 9.47 -7.77
N ALA A 311 -24.72 9.98 -6.56
CA ALA A 311 -24.29 11.32 -6.17
C ALA A 311 -22.76 11.44 -6.04
N PHE A 312 -22.11 10.45 -5.43
CA PHE A 312 -20.65 10.38 -5.31
C PHE A 312 -19.98 10.29 -6.69
N ASN A 313 -20.48 9.43 -7.58
CA ASN A 313 -19.99 9.29 -8.95
C ASN A 313 -20.24 10.54 -9.80
N LEU A 314 -21.37 11.23 -9.63
CA LEU A 314 -21.63 12.53 -10.25
C LEU A 314 -20.64 13.60 -9.76
N LEU A 315 -20.36 13.63 -8.46
CA LEU A 315 -19.38 14.54 -7.86
C LEU A 315 -17.96 14.28 -8.39
N LEU A 316 -17.56 13.01 -8.54
CA LEU A 316 -16.30 12.61 -9.17
C LEU A 316 -16.22 13.04 -10.64
N CYS A 317 -17.32 12.93 -11.39
CA CYS A 317 -17.38 13.44 -12.77
C CYS A 317 -17.24 14.97 -12.83
N TYR A 318 -17.88 15.72 -11.91
CA TYR A 318 -17.69 17.18 -11.84
C TYR A 318 -16.29 17.59 -11.37
N TYR A 319 -15.65 16.81 -10.52
CA TYR A 319 -14.25 16.99 -10.14
C TYR A 319 -13.33 16.82 -11.35
N ALA A 320 -13.50 15.75 -12.12
CA ALA A 320 -12.75 15.51 -13.36
C ALA A 320 -13.00 16.58 -14.45
N LEU A 321 -14.15 17.26 -14.43
CA LEU A 321 -14.49 18.38 -15.32
C LEU A 321 -14.10 19.77 -14.78
N GLY A 322 -13.68 19.88 -13.51
CA GLY A 322 -13.34 21.15 -12.86
C GLY A 322 -14.53 22.05 -12.50
N GLU A 323 -15.75 21.50 -12.41
CA GLU A 323 -16.99 22.28 -12.25
C GLU A 323 -17.35 22.55 -10.77
N THR A 324 -16.61 23.45 -10.13
CA THR A 324 -16.67 23.73 -8.67
C THR A 324 -18.07 24.03 -8.13
N GLU A 325 -18.86 24.87 -8.79
CA GLU A 325 -20.22 25.21 -8.37
C GLU A 325 -21.20 24.02 -8.47
N ARG A 326 -20.97 23.08 -9.39
CA ARG A 326 -21.76 21.85 -9.45
C ARG A 326 -21.32 20.86 -8.37
N MET A 327 -20.02 20.76 -8.09
CA MET A 327 -19.52 20.00 -6.93
C MET A 327 -20.16 20.45 -5.61
N LYS A 328 -20.22 21.77 -5.33
CA LYS A 328 -20.89 22.33 -4.14
C LYS A 328 -22.34 21.86 -4.01
N ARG A 329 -23.11 21.93 -5.11
CA ARG A 329 -24.54 21.55 -5.14
C ARG A 329 -24.74 20.06 -4.98
N THR A 330 -23.92 19.22 -5.62
CA THR A 330 -23.99 17.76 -5.46
C THR A 330 -23.62 17.33 -4.04
N PHE A 331 -22.57 17.91 -3.46
CA PHE A 331 -22.20 17.62 -2.07
C PHE A 331 -23.31 18.03 -1.08
N GLN A 332 -23.93 19.21 -1.27
CA GLN A 332 -25.11 19.60 -0.48
C GLN A 332 -26.26 18.59 -0.62
N LYS A 333 -26.55 18.09 -1.83
CA LYS A 333 -27.57 17.04 -2.04
C LYS A 333 -27.21 15.75 -1.30
N MET A 334 -25.95 15.31 -1.31
CA MET A 334 -25.51 14.10 -0.59
C MET A 334 -25.85 14.16 0.91
N LEU A 335 -25.68 15.32 1.55
CA LEU A 335 -26.02 15.53 2.97
C LEU A 335 -27.54 15.53 3.26
N THR A 336 -28.39 15.62 2.24
CA THR A 336 -29.86 15.60 2.42
C THR A 336 -30.49 14.21 2.37
N PHE A 337 -29.76 13.22 1.84
CA PHE A 337 -30.26 11.84 1.81
C PHE A 337 -30.52 11.31 3.22
N LYS A 338 -31.56 10.48 3.36
CA LYS A 338 -31.87 9.80 4.62
C LYS A 338 -31.04 8.52 4.71
N THR A 339 -30.22 8.41 5.75
CA THR A 339 -29.72 7.12 6.25
C THR A 339 -30.86 6.36 6.92
N LEU A 340 -31.02 5.07 6.60
CA LEU A 340 -31.82 4.18 7.44
C LEU A 340 -31.15 4.09 8.82
N GLY A 341 -31.96 4.10 9.89
CA GLY A 341 -31.48 4.09 11.28
C GLY A 341 -31.18 5.45 11.93
N ALA A 342 -31.33 6.59 11.23
CA ALA A 342 -31.12 7.92 11.83
C ALA A 342 -32.31 8.49 12.62
N GLU A 343 -33.42 7.75 12.72
CA GLU A 343 -34.62 8.14 13.48
C GLU A 343 -34.94 7.04 14.52
N GLY A 344 -34.31 7.08 15.70
CA GLY A 344 -34.88 6.50 16.93
C GLY A 344 -34.27 5.24 17.57
N GLU A 345 -33.08 4.76 17.19
CA GLU A 345 -32.46 3.56 17.81
C GLU A 345 -31.29 3.84 18.79
N ASP A 346 -31.00 5.12 19.09
CA ASP A 346 -29.93 5.49 20.04
C ASP A 346 -30.32 5.28 21.53
N GLU A 347 -31.52 4.77 21.83
CA GLU A 347 -32.00 4.46 23.20
C GLU A 347 -32.50 3.00 23.38
N ILE A 348 -31.88 2.02 22.69
CA ILE A 348 -31.88 0.65 23.23
C ILE A 348 -30.70 0.54 24.20
N GLU A 349 -31.00 0.68 25.49
CA GLU A 349 -30.04 0.54 26.59
C GLU A 349 -29.19 -0.73 26.43
N GLU A 350 -27.92 -0.67 26.84
CA GLU A 350 -27.03 -1.85 26.88
C GLU A 350 -27.51 -2.99 27.82
N GLY A 351 -28.67 -2.81 28.49
CA GLY A 351 -29.33 -3.76 29.38
C GLY A 351 -30.13 -4.87 28.69
N GLU A 352 -30.54 -4.72 27.42
CA GLU A 352 -31.22 -5.79 26.65
C GLU A 352 -30.25 -6.54 25.71
N LYS A 353 -29.03 -6.80 26.19
CA LYS A 353 -28.09 -7.76 25.58
C LYS A 353 -28.45 -9.20 25.93
N ASP A 354 -29.64 -9.67 25.53
CA ASP A 354 -30.01 -11.09 25.48
C ASP A 354 -31.35 -11.27 24.72
N VAL A 355 -31.32 -11.94 23.54
CA VAL A 355 -32.37 -12.83 22.96
C VAL A 355 -32.19 -13.03 21.43
N LEU A 356 -31.65 -12.05 20.69
CA LEU A 356 -31.40 -12.19 19.23
C LEU A 356 -29.89 -12.30 18.94
N VAL A 357 -29.48 -13.49 18.47
CA VAL A 357 -28.07 -13.91 18.38
C VAL A 357 -27.40 -13.58 17.04
N ASP A 358 -28.17 -13.32 15.98
CA ASP A 358 -27.67 -12.81 14.69
C ASP A 358 -28.76 -11.95 14.04
N ASP A 359 -28.62 -10.62 14.10
CA ASP A 359 -29.50 -9.70 13.36
C ASP A 359 -28.80 -9.17 12.11
N SER A 360 -28.87 -9.98 11.05
CA SER A 360 -28.35 -9.65 9.71
C SER A 360 -28.95 -8.37 9.09
N LEU A 361 -30.09 -7.86 9.60
CA LEU A 361 -30.64 -6.57 9.17
C LEU A 361 -29.91 -5.42 9.86
N ARG A 362 -29.64 -5.54 11.17
CA ARG A 362 -28.87 -4.55 11.94
C ARG A 362 -27.43 -4.41 11.43
N GLU A 363 -26.82 -5.52 11.01
CA GLU A 363 -25.50 -5.49 10.35
C GLU A 363 -25.55 -4.71 9.03
N LYS A 364 -26.51 -5.02 8.14
CA LYS A 364 -26.69 -4.28 6.87
C LYS A 364 -26.94 -2.79 7.08
N ILE A 365 -27.81 -2.40 8.02
CA ILE A 365 -28.06 -0.97 8.34
C ILE A 365 -26.76 -0.28 8.79
N LYS A 366 -25.93 -0.97 9.58
CA LYS A 366 -24.62 -0.47 10.01
C LYS A 366 -23.64 -0.35 8.84
N GLU A 367 -23.61 -1.32 7.92
CA GLU A 367 -22.79 -1.29 6.70
C GLU A 367 -23.20 -0.16 5.75
N GLU A 368 -24.50 -0.01 5.45
CA GLU A 368 -25.02 1.10 4.65
C GLU A 368 -24.66 2.46 5.27
N ARG A 369 -24.77 2.57 6.60
CA ARG A 369 -24.40 3.78 7.33
C ARG A 369 -22.90 4.08 7.27
N THR A 370 -22.03 3.07 7.44
CA THR A 370 -20.57 3.28 7.35
C THR A 370 -20.16 3.64 5.91
N HIS A 371 -20.74 3.00 4.90
CA HIS A 371 -20.55 3.34 3.49
C HIS A 371 -20.99 4.77 3.17
N PHE A 372 -22.18 5.18 3.63
CA PHE A 372 -22.69 6.55 3.47
C PHE A 372 -21.74 7.61 4.06
N LEU A 373 -21.30 7.42 5.31
CA LEU A 373 -20.36 8.31 5.98
C LEU A 373 -18.98 8.31 5.30
N TYR A 374 -18.54 7.16 4.79
CA TYR A 374 -17.30 7.02 4.01
C TYR A 374 -17.36 7.79 2.68
N CYS A 375 -18.47 7.70 1.93
CA CYS A 375 -18.68 8.46 0.69
C CYS A 375 -18.67 9.97 0.94
N ILE A 376 -19.36 10.45 1.99
CA ILE A 376 -19.34 11.88 2.36
C ILE A 376 -17.94 12.33 2.73
N MET A 377 -17.24 11.59 3.59
CA MET A 377 -15.89 11.95 4.05
C MET A 377 -14.89 11.97 2.89
N THR A 378 -14.95 10.97 2.01
CA THR A 378 -14.08 10.87 0.83
C THR A 378 -14.36 12.00 -0.16
N ALA A 379 -15.64 12.30 -0.44
CA ALA A 379 -16.02 13.44 -1.27
C ALA A 379 -15.54 14.78 -0.69
N ALA A 380 -15.73 14.99 0.62
CA ALA A 380 -15.31 16.21 1.31
C ALA A 380 -13.78 16.40 1.24
N ARG A 381 -13.00 15.35 1.53
CA ARG A 381 -11.53 15.38 1.45
C ARG A 381 -11.04 15.68 0.03
N LEU A 382 -11.68 15.12 -0.98
CA LEU A 382 -11.31 15.31 -2.39
C LEU A 382 -11.56 16.75 -2.87
N ILE A 383 -12.74 17.32 -2.55
CA ILE A 383 -13.14 18.63 -3.09
C ILE A 383 -12.62 19.81 -2.25
N ALA A 384 -12.32 19.63 -0.96
CA ALA A 384 -11.89 20.71 -0.07
C ALA A 384 -10.75 21.60 -0.61
N PRO A 385 -9.69 21.08 -1.24
CA PRO A 385 -8.61 21.92 -1.75
C PRO A 385 -8.92 22.65 -3.06
N VAL A 386 -10.00 22.28 -3.76
CA VAL A 386 -10.26 22.66 -5.17
C VAL A 386 -11.59 23.43 -5.34
N ILE A 387 -12.51 23.31 -4.38
CA ILE A 387 -13.86 23.88 -4.47
C ILE A 387 -13.91 25.42 -4.41
N GLU A 388 -12.84 26.03 -3.92
CA GLU A 388 -12.61 27.48 -3.84
C GLU A 388 -11.21 27.84 -4.36
N LYS A 389 -10.99 29.14 -4.66
CA LYS A 389 -9.67 29.63 -5.08
C LYS A 389 -8.60 29.56 -3.98
N ASP A 390 -9.03 29.72 -2.73
CA ASP A 390 -8.21 29.48 -1.54
C ASP A 390 -8.67 28.17 -0.91
N TRP A 391 -7.75 27.22 -0.77
CA TRP A 391 -8.01 25.93 -0.16
C TRP A 391 -8.53 26.08 1.28
N ARG A 392 -8.08 27.12 2.01
CA ARG A 392 -8.53 27.37 3.40
C ARG A 392 -10.03 27.61 3.44
N ALA A 393 -10.53 28.48 2.56
CA ALA A 393 -11.95 28.77 2.41
C ALA A 393 -12.75 27.54 1.93
N GLY A 394 -12.16 26.70 1.08
CA GLY A 394 -12.76 25.43 0.65
C GLY A 394 -12.99 24.45 1.81
N TYR A 395 -11.99 24.27 2.68
CA TYR A 395 -12.17 23.48 3.92
C TYR A 395 -13.19 24.12 4.85
N ASP A 396 -13.13 25.44 5.11
CA ASP A 396 -14.05 26.11 6.04
C ASP A 396 -15.52 26.02 5.59
N TYR A 397 -15.78 26.19 4.29
CA TYR A 397 -17.11 26.01 3.71
C TYR A 397 -17.65 24.59 3.94
N LEU A 398 -16.84 23.55 3.73
CA LEU A 398 -17.29 22.16 3.91
C LEU A 398 -17.44 21.80 5.38
N ILE A 399 -16.56 22.28 6.26
CA ILE A 399 -16.67 22.12 7.71
C ILE A 399 -17.99 22.75 8.21
N GLU A 400 -18.36 23.94 7.74
CA GLU A 400 -19.67 24.56 8.05
C GLU A 400 -20.84 23.65 7.62
N ARG A 401 -20.82 23.12 6.38
CA ARG A 401 -21.88 22.22 5.90
C ARG A 401 -21.96 20.91 6.69
N LEU A 402 -20.81 20.34 7.08
CA LEU A 402 -20.76 19.13 7.90
C LEU A 402 -21.23 19.38 9.34
N ARG A 403 -20.89 20.52 9.96
CA ARG A 403 -21.44 20.89 11.28
C ARG A 403 -22.97 21.01 11.25
N HIS A 404 -23.54 21.54 10.18
CA HIS A 404 -25.01 21.55 10.00
C HIS A 404 -25.62 20.15 9.82
N TYR A 405 -24.87 19.19 9.26
CA TYR A 405 -25.28 17.79 9.23
C TYR A 405 -25.16 17.13 10.62
N GLU A 406 -24.06 17.36 11.35
CA GLU A 406 -23.86 16.88 12.73
C GLU A 406 -24.92 17.40 13.72
N MET A 407 -25.49 18.60 13.49
CA MET A 407 -26.65 19.09 14.27
C MET A 407 -27.92 18.24 14.09
N ARG A 408 -28.00 17.42 13.03
CA ARG A 408 -29.08 16.47 12.77
C ARG A 408 -28.70 15.03 13.16
N ASP A 409 -27.45 14.65 12.95
CA ASP A 409 -26.87 13.36 13.34
C ASP A 409 -25.72 13.58 14.33
N SER A 410 -26.05 13.76 15.61
CA SER A 410 -25.11 14.07 16.70
C SER A 410 -24.05 13.00 16.93
N SER A 411 -24.27 11.77 16.46
CA SER A 411 -23.31 10.67 16.54
C SER A 411 -22.26 10.71 15.41
N SER A 412 -22.45 11.59 14.43
CA SER A 412 -21.48 11.85 13.37
C SER A 412 -20.36 12.77 13.86
N HIS A 413 -19.13 12.52 13.41
CA HIS A 413 -17.94 13.33 13.74
C HIS A 413 -17.23 13.87 12.48
N LEU A 414 -17.93 13.87 11.33
CA LEU A 414 -17.40 14.23 10.02
C LEU A 414 -16.74 15.62 9.96
N ALA A 415 -17.30 16.64 10.61
CA ALA A 415 -16.70 17.98 10.61
C ALA A 415 -15.40 17.99 11.44
N SER A 416 -15.36 17.26 12.55
CA SER A 416 -14.16 17.09 13.37
C SER A 416 -13.05 16.31 12.64
N GLU A 417 -13.41 15.28 11.87
CA GLU A 417 -12.46 14.58 10.98
C GLU A 417 -11.92 15.52 9.89
N LEU A 418 -12.79 16.34 9.26
CA LEU A 418 -12.37 17.26 8.20
C LEU A 418 -11.53 18.44 8.72
N GLU A 419 -11.82 18.94 9.92
CA GLU A 419 -10.96 19.88 10.66
C GLU A 419 -9.56 19.29 10.88
N MET A 420 -9.45 18.01 11.26
CA MET A 420 -8.16 17.34 11.41
C MET A 420 -7.44 17.21 10.06
N CYS A 421 -8.16 16.91 8.97
CA CYS A 421 -7.60 16.92 7.62
C CYS A 421 -7.11 18.33 7.20
N LYS A 422 -7.81 19.41 7.58
CA LYS A 422 -7.35 20.79 7.34
C LYS A 422 -6.02 21.06 8.05
N CYS A 423 -5.88 20.61 9.30
CA CYS A 423 -4.62 20.73 10.05
C CYS A 423 -3.47 19.96 9.37
N LEU A 424 -3.71 18.74 8.88
CA LEU A 424 -2.73 17.97 8.11
C LEU A 424 -2.38 18.65 6.76
N TYR A 425 -3.32 19.39 6.16
CA TYR A 425 -3.06 20.15 4.94
C TYR A 425 -2.18 21.39 5.19
N TYR A 426 -2.27 22.04 6.36
CA TYR A 426 -1.30 23.07 6.78
C TYR A 426 0.13 22.51 6.88
N LEU A 427 0.32 21.24 7.28
CA LEU A 427 1.64 20.60 7.31
C LEU A 427 2.27 20.48 5.92
N LYS A 428 1.48 20.06 4.93
CA LYS A 428 1.93 20.00 3.52
C LYS A 428 2.31 21.35 2.92
N HIS A 429 1.92 22.45 3.58
CA HIS A 429 2.29 23.82 3.23
C HIS A 429 3.27 24.46 4.24
N ASN A 430 3.98 23.66 5.04
CA ASN A 430 4.98 24.08 6.04
C ASN A 430 4.46 25.16 7.02
N SER A 431 3.14 25.20 7.24
CA SER A 431 2.47 26.16 8.11
C SER A 431 2.25 25.54 9.49
N TYR A 432 3.36 25.21 10.16
CA TYR A 432 3.36 24.38 11.37
C TYR A 432 2.57 25.00 12.54
N LYS A 433 2.63 26.34 12.71
CA LYS A 433 1.94 27.06 13.78
C LYS A 433 0.43 26.90 13.71
N GLU A 434 -0.17 27.17 12.55
CA GLU A 434 -1.60 27.03 12.33
C GLU A 434 -2.08 25.58 12.48
N ALA A 435 -1.24 24.60 12.11
CA ALA A 435 -1.53 23.19 12.32
C ALA A 435 -1.52 22.80 13.81
N THR A 436 -0.51 23.26 14.56
CA THR A 436 -0.36 23.03 16.01
C THR A 436 -1.51 23.67 16.80
N GLU A 437 -1.88 24.92 16.48
CA GLU A 437 -3.05 25.59 17.10
C GLU A 437 -4.36 24.87 16.77
N GLY A 438 -4.56 24.48 15.51
CA GLY A 438 -5.76 23.75 15.07
C GLY A 438 -5.91 22.38 15.74
N LEU A 439 -4.83 21.62 15.88
CA LEU A 439 -4.88 20.31 16.54
C LEU A 439 -5.07 20.40 18.06
N LYS A 440 -4.55 21.43 18.72
CA LYS A 440 -4.79 21.66 20.16
C LYS A 440 -6.26 21.90 20.50
N ALA A 441 -7.06 22.39 19.56
CA ALA A 441 -8.51 22.51 19.76
C ALA A 441 -9.21 21.16 20.04
N PHE A 442 -8.60 20.03 19.66
CA PHE A 442 -9.12 18.68 19.89
C PHE A 442 -8.84 18.14 21.30
N GLU A 443 -8.01 18.80 22.12
CA GLU A 443 -7.75 18.39 23.50
C GLU A 443 -9.04 18.30 24.33
N LYS A 444 -10.04 19.15 24.03
CA LYS A 444 -11.32 19.21 24.71
C LYS A 444 -12.43 18.35 24.07
N LYS A 445 -12.15 17.69 22.94
CA LYS A 445 -13.12 16.79 22.25
C LYS A 445 -13.06 15.36 22.82
N ASP A 446 -13.81 14.45 22.22
CA ASP A 446 -13.85 13.02 22.56
C ASP A 446 -12.45 12.37 22.68
N LYS A 447 -12.34 11.32 23.49
CA LYS A 447 -11.11 10.57 23.77
C LYS A 447 -10.45 10.01 22.49
N LEU A 448 -11.21 9.49 21.53
CA LEU A 448 -10.66 8.92 20.29
C LEU A 448 -10.22 10.00 19.29
N LEU A 449 -10.92 11.13 19.26
CA LEU A 449 -10.51 12.31 18.47
C LEU A 449 -9.25 12.96 19.07
N ARG A 450 -9.19 13.09 20.40
CA ARG A 450 -8.02 13.59 21.14
C ARG A 450 -6.79 12.73 20.89
N ALA A 451 -6.90 11.40 20.95
CA ALA A 451 -5.80 10.47 20.68
C ALA A 451 -5.19 10.67 19.28
N ARG A 452 -6.07 10.79 18.27
CA ARG A 452 -5.65 11.00 16.87
C ARG A 452 -5.03 12.37 16.65
N ALA A 453 -5.57 13.42 17.27
CA ALA A 453 -4.94 14.75 17.27
C ALA A 453 -3.58 14.73 17.98
N ALA A 454 -3.46 14.05 19.13
CA ALA A 454 -2.21 13.89 19.87
C ALA A 454 -1.14 13.11 19.09
N THR A 455 -1.54 12.10 18.29
CA THR A 455 -0.63 11.42 17.35
C THR A 455 -0.01 12.42 16.37
N ASN A 456 -0.83 13.29 15.77
CA ASN A 456 -0.36 14.27 14.78
C ASN A 456 0.44 15.41 15.45
N LEU A 457 0.06 15.85 16.66
CA LEU A 457 0.82 16.82 17.46
C LEU A 457 2.20 16.29 17.84
N ALA A 458 2.33 15.02 18.20
CA ALA A 458 3.62 14.41 18.48
C ALA A 458 4.56 14.50 17.26
N TYR A 459 4.09 14.13 16.07
CA TYR A 459 4.89 14.27 14.84
C TYR A 459 5.25 15.74 14.52
N LEU A 460 4.31 16.67 14.72
CA LEU A 460 4.56 18.11 14.60
C LEU A 460 5.68 18.61 15.51
N TYR A 461 5.61 18.26 16.79
CA TYR A 461 6.60 18.65 17.78
C TYR A 461 7.98 18.03 17.53
N PHE A 462 8.02 16.83 16.93
CA PHE A 462 9.25 16.24 16.43
C PHE A 462 9.90 17.08 15.31
N LEU A 463 9.12 17.60 14.36
CA LEU A 463 9.60 18.49 13.29
C LEU A 463 10.00 19.88 13.80
N GLU A 464 9.31 20.43 14.81
CA GLU A 464 9.66 21.70 15.45
C GLU A 464 10.89 21.60 16.38
N GLY A 465 11.30 20.39 16.75
CA GLY A 465 12.44 20.12 17.64
C GLY A 465 12.11 20.17 19.15
N ASP A 466 10.85 20.37 19.55
CA ASP A 466 10.39 20.28 20.93
C ASP A 466 10.03 18.83 21.29
N TYR A 467 11.07 18.04 21.54
CA TYR A 467 10.95 16.62 21.86
C TYR A 467 10.26 16.35 23.21
N GLU A 468 10.25 17.31 24.15
CA GLU A 468 9.56 17.13 25.44
C GLU A 468 8.05 17.21 25.29
N SER A 469 7.54 18.22 24.58
CA SER A 469 6.10 18.30 24.28
C SER A 469 5.66 17.12 23.42
N GLY A 470 6.44 16.78 22.41
CA GLY A 470 6.15 15.66 21.50
C GLY A 470 6.00 14.31 22.21
N GLU A 471 6.90 13.99 23.15
CA GLU A 471 6.82 12.76 23.95
C GLU A 471 5.51 12.70 24.76
N ARG A 472 5.13 13.80 25.43
CA ARG A 472 3.88 13.88 26.21
C ARG A 472 2.62 13.64 25.35
N TYR A 473 2.58 14.16 24.13
CA TYR A 473 1.47 13.89 23.21
C TYR A 473 1.51 12.45 22.66
N SER A 474 2.68 11.84 22.50
CA SER A 474 2.79 10.42 22.16
C SER A 474 2.24 9.52 23.28
N ASP A 475 2.53 9.84 24.54
CA ASP A 475 1.99 9.15 25.72
C ASP A 475 0.47 9.28 25.80
N MET A 476 -0.05 10.51 25.70
CA MET A 476 -1.51 10.77 25.70
C MET A 476 -2.24 9.98 24.61
N SER A 477 -1.63 9.80 23.44
CA SER A 477 -2.19 8.96 22.38
C SER A 477 -2.20 7.48 22.75
N LEU A 478 -1.12 6.95 23.34
CA LEU A 478 -0.99 5.53 23.70
C LEU A 478 -1.83 5.14 24.93
N GLU A 479 -2.06 6.05 25.88
CA GLU A 479 -3.03 5.89 26.97
C GLU A 479 -4.48 5.73 26.45
N ALA A 480 -4.78 6.40 25.32
CA ALA A 480 -6.10 6.36 24.73
C ALA A 480 -6.29 5.19 23.75
N ASN A 481 -5.27 4.88 22.93
CA ASN A 481 -5.20 3.69 22.09
C ASN A 481 -3.77 3.12 22.08
N ARG A 482 -3.57 2.04 22.83
CA ARG A 482 -2.29 1.31 22.93
C ARG A 482 -1.84 0.70 21.60
N TYR A 483 -2.77 0.35 20.71
CA TYR A 483 -2.52 -0.31 19.43
C TYR A 483 -2.60 0.70 18.27
N ASN A 484 -2.02 1.89 18.47
CA ASN A 484 -1.88 2.91 17.42
C ASN A 484 -0.44 2.88 16.89
N ALA A 485 -0.22 2.24 15.74
CA ALA A 485 1.12 2.06 15.16
C ALA A 485 1.85 3.40 14.92
N ARG A 486 1.15 4.43 14.42
CA ARG A 486 1.75 5.78 14.23
C ARG A 486 2.20 6.42 15.54
N ALA A 487 1.44 6.24 16.62
CA ALA A 487 1.84 6.74 17.95
C ALA A 487 3.04 5.97 18.52
N LEU A 488 3.12 4.66 18.26
CA LEU A 488 4.29 3.83 18.60
C LEU A 488 5.53 4.25 17.80
N VAL A 489 5.39 4.51 16.49
CA VAL A 489 6.46 5.07 15.63
C VAL A 489 6.93 6.42 16.16
N ASN A 490 6.01 7.38 16.40
CA ASN A 490 6.37 8.70 16.93
C ASN A 490 7.10 8.58 18.28
N LYS A 491 6.68 7.67 19.16
CA LYS A 491 7.38 7.40 20.42
C LYS A 491 8.78 6.82 20.20
N GLY A 492 8.92 5.88 19.26
CA GLY A 492 10.22 5.37 18.82
C GLY A 492 11.14 6.47 18.29
N ASN A 493 10.62 7.44 17.53
CA ASN A 493 11.38 8.55 16.97
C ASN A 493 11.98 9.43 18.08
N PHE A 494 11.25 9.72 19.16
CA PHE A 494 11.81 10.45 20.31
C PHE A 494 12.93 9.69 21.02
N PHE A 495 12.82 8.37 21.20
CA PHE A 495 13.91 7.56 21.75
C PHE A 495 15.13 7.49 20.83
N PHE A 496 14.91 7.46 19.50
CA PHE A 496 15.98 7.50 18.51
C PHE A 496 16.79 8.81 18.58
N ILE A 497 16.13 9.97 18.69
CA ILE A 497 16.80 11.27 18.87
C ILE A 497 17.52 11.36 20.23
N LYS A 498 16.96 10.75 21.29
CA LYS A 498 17.64 10.59 22.59
C LYS A 498 18.81 9.58 22.56
N ALA A 499 19.14 9.01 21.40
CA ALA A 499 20.14 7.95 21.18
C ALA A 499 19.89 6.64 21.97
N ASP A 500 18.67 6.42 22.47
CA ASP A 500 18.24 5.18 23.11
C ASP A 500 17.68 4.21 22.06
N TYR A 501 18.59 3.73 21.20
CA TYR A 501 18.27 2.90 20.05
C TYR A 501 17.59 1.58 20.42
N GLU A 502 17.83 1.03 21.60
CA GLU A 502 17.18 -0.22 22.03
C GLU A 502 15.70 0.01 22.36
N LYS A 503 15.35 1.10 23.07
CA LYS A 503 13.93 1.44 23.28
C LYS A 503 13.24 1.84 21.97
N ALA A 504 13.93 2.58 21.11
CA ALA A 504 13.42 2.89 19.77
C ALA A 504 13.08 1.61 19.00
N ARG A 505 14.01 0.63 18.99
CA ARG A 505 13.80 -0.69 18.38
C ARG A 505 12.60 -1.44 18.97
N THR A 506 12.36 -1.39 20.29
CA THR A 506 11.16 -2.01 20.86
C THR A 506 9.88 -1.35 20.38
N TYR A 507 9.81 -0.02 20.33
CA TYR A 507 8.60 0.69 19.88
C TYR A 507 8.32 0.51 18.38
N TYR A 508 9.34 0.44 17.53
CA TYR A 508 9.13 0.12 16.11
C TYR A 508 8.68 -1.34 15.91
N ASN A 509 9.21 -2.29 16.68
CA ASN A 509 8.73 -3.68 16.63
C ASN A 509 7.28 -3.82 17.14
N ASP A 510 6.91 -3.09 18.20
CA ASP A 510 5.51 -3.01 18.67
C ASP A 510 4.60 -2.40 17.58
N ALA A 511 5.06 -1.37 16.85
CA ALA A 511 4.32 -0.79 15.73
C ALA A 511 4.11 -1.82 14.60
N LEU A 512 5.15 -2.60 14.25
CA LEU A 512 5.07 -3.68 13.25
C LEU A 512 4.23 -4.89 13.71
N ALA A 513 4.07 -5.09 15.01
CA ALA A 513 3.16 -6.10 15.55
C ALA A 513 1.67 -5.68 15.42
N VAL A 514 1.39 -4.38 15.32
CA VAL A 514 0.05 -3.83 15.06
C VAL A 514 -0.21 -3.72 13.55
N GLU A 515 0.68 -3.04 12.82
CA GLU A 515 0.59 -2.84 11.37
C GLU A 515 1.85 -3.42 10.71
N ALA A 516 1.75 -4.66 10.22
CA ALA A 516 2.89 -5.37 9.65
C ALA A 516 3.61 -4.56 8.56
N ASP A 517 2.86 -3.92 7.66
CA ASP A 517 3.38 -3.22 6.48
C ASP A 517 3.51 -1.70 6.67
N ASN A 518 3.63 -1.23 7.91
CA ASN A 518 3.89 0.17 8.22
C ASN A 518 5.31 0.58 7.76
N ILE A 519 5.37 1.35 6.67
CA ILE A 519 6.62 1.75 6.00
C ILE A 519 7.51 2.61 6.90
N GLU A 520 6.92 3.53 7.68
CA GLU A 520 7.63 4.41 8.62
C GLU A 520 8.35 3.58 9.69
N ALA A 521 7.65 2.59 10.27
CA ALA A 521 8.22 1.66 11.24
C ALA A 521 9.33 0.78 10.63
N ILE A 522 9.16 0.27 9.41
CA ILE A 522 10.19 -0.52 8.71
C ILE A 522 11.45 0.32 8.45
N TYR A 523 11.28 1.56 7.96
CA TYR A 523 12.39 2.47 7.67
C TYR A 523 13.15 2.86 8.92
N ASN A 524 12.44 3.27 9.97
CA ASN A 524 13.05 3.72 11.23
C ASN A 524 13.67 2.55 12.02
N LEU A 525 13.11 1.35 11.93
CA LEU A 525 13.75 0.12 12.43
C LEU A 525 15.06 -0.17 11.66
N GLY A 526 15.07 -0.01 10.34
CA GLY A 526 16.28 -0.15 9.51
C GLY A 526 17.38 0.84 9.91
N LEU A 527 17.03 2.12 10.10
CA LEU A 527 17.96 3.16 10.60
C LEU A 527 18.47 2.85 12.01
N THR A 528 17.60 2.33 12.88
CA THR A 528 17.96 1.95 14.25
C THR A 528 18.92 0.76 14.28
N ALA A 529 18.65 -0.27 13.48
CA ALA A 529 19.55 -1.40 13.29
C ALA A 529 20.92 -0.95 12.72
N LYS A 530 20.93 -0.02 11.75
CA LYS A 530 22.16 0.59 11.22
C LYS A 530 22.96 1.33 12.31
N ARG A 531 22.31 2.14 13.15
CA ARG A 531 22.98 2.85 14.28
C ARG A 531 23.47 1.89 15.38
N LEU A 532 22.81 0.74 15.57
CA LEU A 532 23.26 -0.35 16.44
C LEU A 532 24.39 -1.21 15.83
N GLY A 533 24.73 -1.04 14.54
CA GLY A 533 25.71 -1.86 13.82
C GLY A 533 25.18 -3.22 13.34
N LEU A 534 23.87 -3.45 13.41
CA LEU A 534 23.17 -4.67 12.99
C LEU A 534 22.86 -4.61 11.48
N TYR A 535 23.91 -4.55 10.65
CA TYR A 535 23.79 -4.26 9.22
C TYR A 535 22.96 -5.28 8.43
N GLU A 536 23.00 -6.56 8.78
CA GLU A 536 22.19 -7.60 8.13
C GLU A 536 20.69 -7.43 8.41
N GLU A 537 20.33 -7.08 9.64
CA GLU A 537 18.95 -6.77 10.05
C GLU A 537 18.47 -5.49 9.35
N ALA A 538 19.32 -4.45 9.31
CA ALA A 538 19.04 -3.21 8.59
C ALA A 538 18.77 -3.45 7.09
N LEU A 539 19.65 -4.20 6.40
CA LEU A 539 19.46 -4.58 4.99
C LEU A 539 18.18 -5.39 4.77
N LYS A 540 17.81 -6.28 5.70
CA LYS A 540 16.54 -7.03 5.63
C LYS A 540 15.34 -6.10 5.71
N MET A 541 15.35 -5.11 6.61
CA MET A 541 14.26 -4.15 6.75
C MET A 541 14.16 -3.19 5.56
N PHE A 542 15.28 -2.61 5.09
CA PHE A 542 15.23 -1.73 3.92
C PHE A 542 14.82 -2.47 2.63
N LYS A 543 15.27 -3.73 2.42
CA LYS A 543 14.77 -4.55 1.31
C LYS A 543 13.28 -4.86 1.42
N ARG A 544 12.74 -5.04 2.63
CA ARG A 544 11.29 -5.16 2.85
C ARG A 544 10.57 -3.86 2.50
N GLY A 545 11.10 -2.70 2.92
CA GLY A 545 10.58 -1.39 2.57
C GLY A 545 10.55 -1.15 1.05
N GLN A 546 11.61 -1.56 0.34
CA GLN A 546 11.71 -1.46 -1.12
C GLN A 546 10.64 -2.27 -1.87
N LEU A 547 10.14 -3.37 -1.30
CA LEU A 547 9.04 -4.15 -1.87
C LEU A 547 7.67 -3.46 -1.70
N LEU A 548 7.55 -2.54 -0.74
CA LEU A 548 6.32 -1.81 -0.44
C LEU A 548 6.28 -0.44 -1.13
N VAL A 549 7.41 0.26 -1.20
CA VAL A 549 7.52 1.62 -1.78
C VAL A 549 8.75 1.74 -2.64
N ASP A 550 8.56 2.24 -3.87
CA ASP A 550 9.66 2.54 -4.78
C ASP A 550 10.32 3.91 -4.48
N SER A 551 10.94 4.01 -3.31
CA SER A 551 11.63 5.20 -2.80
C SER A 551 13.12 5.18 -3.15
N HIS A 552 13.71 6.35 -3.42
CA HIS A 552 15.15 6.48 -3.71
C HIS A 552 15.98 6.59 -2.42
N GLU A 553 15.38 7.14 -1.37
CA GLU A 553 15.86 7.22 0.01
C GLU A 553 16.11 5.81 0.59
N ILE A 554 15.18 4.87 0.40
CA ILE A 554 15.36 3.46 0.78
C ILE A 554 16.52 2.83 0.01
N VAL A 555 16.61 3.05 -1.30
CA VAL A 555 17.70 2.52 -2.14
C VAL A 555 19.06 3.10 -1.73
N TYR A 556 19.12 4.38 -1.34
CA TYR A 556 20.32 5.00 -0.77
C TYR A 556 20.75 4.34 0.55
N GLN A 557 19.83 4.07 1.48
CA GLN A 557 20.18 3.38 2.73
C GLN A 557 20.69 1.94 2.48
N ILE A 558 20.14 1.23 1.48
CA ILE A 558 20.68 -0.08 1.05
C ILE A 558 22.10 0.07 0.48
N ALA A 559 22.33 1.06 -0.38
CA ALA A 559 23.63 1.33 -1.00
C ALA A 559 24.70 1.69 0.04
N ASP A 560 24.39 2.60 0.97
CA ASP A 560 25.28 3.05 2.04
C ASP A 560 25.63 1.91 3.01
N ILE A 561 24.66 1.08 3.41
CA ILE A 561 24.96 -0.11 4.23
C ILE A 561 25.79 -1.13 3.45
N SER A 562 25.57 -1.29 2.13
CA SER A 562 26.40 -2.19 1.33
C SER A 562 27.85 -1.71 1.23
N ASP A 563 28.11 -0.40 1.21
CA ASP A 563 29.45 0.18 1.24
C ASP A 563 30.11 0.01 2.63
N LEU A 564 29.36 0.26 3.71
CA LEU A 564 29.81 0.03 5.10
C LEU A 564 30.18 -1.44 5.38
N VAL A 565 29.51 -2.39 4.72
CA VAL A 565 29.81 -3.83 4.77
C VAL A 565 30.87 -4.23 3.73
N SER A 566 31.29 -3.31 2.86
CA SER A 566 32.22 -3.53 1.74
C SER A 566 31.78 -4.67 0.81
N SER A 567 30.48 -4.71 0.51
CA SER A 567 29.87 -5.71 -0.36
C SER A 567 30.15 -5.40 -1.84
N PRO A 568 30.41 -6.40 -2.71
CA PRO A 568 30.54 -6.18 -4.15
C PRO A 568 29.24 -5.69 -4.82
N ALA A 569 28.09 -5.79 -4.14
CA ALA A 569 26.82 -5.26 -4.64
C ALA A 569 26.73 -3.73 -4.59
N THR A 570 27.67 -3.04 -3.93
CA THR A 570 27.65 -1.58 -3.70
C THR A 570 27.55 -0.80 -5.01
N SER A 571 28.43 -1.10 -5.97
CA SER A 571 28.46 -0.44 -7.27
C SER A 571 27.18 -0.69 -8.08
N GLU A 572 26.48 -1.82 -7.90
CA GLU A 572 25.17 -2.07 -8.52
C GLU A 572 24.08 -1.16 -7.91
N TRP A 573 24.04 -1.04 -6.59
CA TRP A 573 23.04 -0.22 -5.89
C TRP A 573 23.19 1.27 -6.20
N PHE A 574 24.42 1.80 -6.18
CA PHE A 574 24.63 3.20 -6.55
C PHE A 574 24.37 3.46 -8.04
N ASN A 575 24.66 2.53 -8.96
CA ASN A 575 24.27 2.67 -10.37
C ASN A 575 22.74 2.75 -10.56
N ARG A 576 21.97 1.91 -9.83
CA ARG A 576 20.50 2.00 -9.82
C ARG A 576 20.01 3.35 -9.28
N LEU A 577 20.70 3.90 -8.29
CA LEU A 577 20.36 5.15 -7.65
C LEU A 577 20.65 6.36 -8.56
N VAL A 578 21.82 6.41 -9.22
CA VAL A 578 22.15 7.42 -10.25
C VAL A 578 21.16 7.37 -11.42
N GLY A 579 20.71 6.18 -11.82
CA GLY A 579 19.66 6.02 -12.84
C GLY A 579 18.29 6.60 -12.46
N ARG A 580 18.04 6.85 -11.17
CA ARG A 580 16.82 7.49 -10.65
C ARG A 580 17.02 8.98 -10.38
N VAL A 581 18.12 9.33 -9.74
CA VAL A 581 18.46 10.70 -9.31
C VAL A 581 19.84 11.09 -9.86
N PRO A 582 19.96 11.39 -11.17
CA PRO A 582 21.23 11.69 -11.81
C PRO A 582 21.80 13.08 -11.47
N THR A 583 21.11 13.85 -10.64
CA THR A 583 21.47 15.24 -10.29
C THR A 583 21.89 15.43 -8.84
N ASP A 584 21.86 14.40 -8.00
CA ASP A 584 22.25 14.51 -6.59
C ASP A 584 23.79 14.55 -6.45
N PRO A 585 24.38 15.65 -5.95
CA PRO A 585 25.82 15.77 -5.79
C PRO A 585 26.44 14.76 -4.82
N ASN A 586 25.71 14.36 -3.78
CA ASN A 586 26.20 13.45 -2.74
C ASN A 586 26.28 12.02 -3.28
N ILE A 587 25.27 11.59 -4.03
CA ILE A 587 25.26 10.28 -4.70
C ILE A 587 26.37 10.21 -5.77
N LEU A 588 26.53 11.27 -6.57
CA LEU A 588 27.62 11.37 -7.56
C LEU A 588 29.01 11.37 -6.88
N ALA A 589 29.18 12.06 -5.75
CA ALA A 589 30.42 12.05 -4.97
C ALA A 589 30.75 10.67 -4.38
N ARG A 590 29.74 9.92 -3.90
CA ARG A 590 29.90 8.53 -3.44
C ARG A 590 30.32 7.60 -4.60
N MET A 591 29.74 7.76 -5.78
CA MET A 591 30.17 7.04 -6.99
C MET A 591 31.60 7.37 -7.40
N GLY A 592 32.00 8.65 -7.38
CA GLY A 592 33.40 9.04 -7.59
C GLY A 592 34.35 8.38 -6.59
N SER A 593 33.92 8.27 -5.33
CA SER A 593 34.69 7.60 -4.25
C SER A 593 34.79 6.08 -4.39
N LEU A 594 33.81 5.44 -5.02
CA LEU A 594 33.85 4.01 -5.35
C LEU A 594 34.88 3.76 -6.46
N TYR A 595 34.77 4.45 -7.59
CA TYR A 595 35.73 4.30 -8.69
C TYR A 595 37.16 4.69 -8.28
N ALA A 596 37.34 5.71 -7.43
CA ALA A 596 38.64 6.07 -6.89
C ALA A 596 39.26 4.98 -5.98
N ARG A 597 38.43 4.17 -5.31
CA ARG A 597 38.89 2.99 -4.54
C ARG A 597 39.19 1.79 -5.44
N GLU A 598 38.43 1.62 -6.52
CA GLU A 598 38.66 0.58 -7.54
C GLU A 598 39.89 0.89 -8.43
N GLY A 599 40.36 2.15 -8.43
CA GLY A 599 41.53 2.61 -9.20
C GLY A 599 41.20 3.17 -10.59
N ASP A 600 39.91 3.28 -10.94
CA ASP A 600 39.48 3.94 -12.18
C ASP A 600 39.39 5.46 -11.98
N ASP A 601 40.56 6.10 -12.02
CA ASP A 601 40.71 7.55 -12.00
C ASP A 601 39.89 8.28 -13.10
N SER A 602 39.53 7.59 -14.19
CA SER A 602 38.82 8.20 -15.33
C SER A 602 37.32 8.33 -15.05
N GLN A 603 36.69 7.27 -14.54
CA GLN A 603 35.30 7.30 -14.10
C GLN A 603 35.15 8.12 -12.82
N ALA A 604 36.09 8.01 -11.88
CA ALA A 604 36.12 8.84 -10.68
C ALA A 604 36.11 10.33 -11.04
N PHE A 605 36.95 10.75 -11.99
CA PHE A 605 36.98 12.13 -12.47
C PHE A 605 35.65 12.58 -13.09
N HIS A 606 35.00 11.72 -13.89
CA HIS A 606 33.69 12.02 -14.47
C HIS A 606 32.64 12.34 -13.37
N TYR A 607 32.44 11.40 -12.44
CA TYR A 607 31.43 11.55 -11.39
C TYR A 607 31.74 12.69 -10.41
N TYR A 608 33.01 12.90 -10.05
CA TYR A 608 33.40 14.03 -9.20
C TYR A 608 33.23 15.38 -9.89
N LEU A 609 33.50 15.48 -11.21
CA LEU A 609 33.27 16.71 -11.96
C LEU A 609 31.78 17.03 -12.09
N GLU A 610 30.92 16.02 -12.28
CA GLU A 610 29.46 16.18 -12.27
C GLU A 610 28.94 16.57 -10.88
N ALA A 611 29.42 15.93 -9.81
CA ALA A 611 29.09 16.32 -8.43
C ALA A 611 29.44 17.79 -8.16
N TYR A 612 30.66 18.21 -8.52
CA TYR A 612 31.11 19.60 -8.37
C TYR A 612 30.28 20.59 -9.19
N ARG A 613 29.84 20.20 -10.40
CA ARG A 613 28.99 21.04 -11.26
C ARG A 613 27.67 21.39 -10.58
N TYR A 614 27.06 20.45 -9.85
CA TYR A 614 25.82 20.69 -9.11
C TYR A 614 26.06 21.34 -7.74
N PHE A 615 27.13 20.98 -7.01
CA PHE A 615 27.41 21.52 -5.67
C PHE A 615 28.90 21.83 -5.44
N GLN A 616 29.25 23.11 -5.64
CA GLN A 616 30.62 23.65 -5.61
C GLN A 616 31.17 23.92 -4.20
N VAL A 617 30.67 23.21 -3.17
CA VAL A 617 31.03 23.40 -1.76
C VAL A 617 31.45 22.10 -1.07
N ASN A 618 31.18 20.93 -1.66
CA ASN A 618 31.62 19.65 -1.09
C ASN A 618 33.15 19.57 -1.08
N MET A 619 33.74 19.56 0.12
CA MET A 619 35.19 19.63 0.31
C MET A 619 35.89 18.34 -0.15
N ASP A 620 35.26 17.16 0.02
CA ASP A 620 35.86 15.89 -0.40
C ASP A 620 36.05 15.86 -1.92
N VAL A 621 35.01 16.30 -2.66
CA VAL A 621 35.03 16.42 -4.12
C VAL A 621 36.10 17.43 -4.58
N ILE A 622 36.16 18.60 -3.95
CA ILE A 622 37.14 19.65 -4.31
C ILE A 622 38.57 19.19 -4.02
N SER A 623 38.80 18.54 -2.87
CA SER A 623 40.11 17.99 -2.49
C SER A 623 40.56 16.90 -3.46
N TRP A 624 39.64 16.02 -3.87
CA TRP A 624 39.95 14.96 -4.84
C TRP A 624 40.26 15.53 -6.23
N LEU A 625 39.43 16.45 -6.75
CA LEU A 625 39.66 17.09 -8.06
C LEU A 625 40.97 17.89 -8.09
N GLY A 626 41.29 18.61 -7.02
CA GLY A 626 42.57 19.31 -6.87
C GLY A 626 43.76 18.34 -6.92
N ALA A 627 43.70 17.24 -6.16
CA ALA A 627 44.74 16.21 -6.16
C ALA A 627 44.88 15.51 -7.53
N TYR A 628 43.76 15.22 -8.19
CA TYR A 628 43.73 14.64 -9.54
C TYR A 628 44.44 15.54 -10.56
N PHE A 629 44.20 16.85 -10.55
CA PHE A 629 44.90 17.77 -11.45
C PHE A 629 46.37 17.96 -11.11
N VAL A 630 46.79 17.84 -9.84
CA VAL A 630 48.21 17.79 -9.46
C VAL A 630 48.89 16.51 -9.96
N LYS A 631 48.23 15.35 -9.83
CA LYS A 631 48.72 14.05 -10.31
C LYS A 631 48.92 14.03 -11.83
N ASN A 632 48.07 14.75 -12.57
CA ASN A 632 48.15 14.91 -14.02
C ASN A 632 48.93 16.16 -14.48
N GLU A 633 49.68 16.80 -13.58
CA GLU A 633 50.52 17.99 -13.84
C GLU A 633 49.80 19.25 -14.39
N VAL A 634 48.45 19.29 -14.35
CA VAL A 634 47.65 20.44 -14.82
C VAL A 634 47.43 21.46 -13.70
N TYR A 635 48.53 22.08 -13.25
CA TYR A 635 48.56 22.94 -12.07
C TYR A 635 47.59 24.14 -12.13
N ASP A 636 47.36 24.74 -13.30
CA ASP A 636 46.44 25.89 -13.44
C ASP A 636 44.98 25.56 -13.13
N LYS A 637 44.55 24.30 -13.32
CA LYS A 637 43.23 23.84 -12.89
C LYS A 637 43.22 23.51 -11.40
N ALA A 638 44.28 22.85 -10.90
CA ALA A 638 44.41 22.51 -9.49
C ALA A 638 44.33 23.75 -8.57
N ILE A 639 44.99 24.85 -8.98
CA ILE A 639 44.94 26.15 -8.28
C ILE A 639 43.49 26.61 -8.06
N GLN A 640 42.63 26.54 -9.08
CA GLN A 640 41.23 26.99 -8.98
C GLN A 640 40.43 26.21 -7.93
N PHE A 641 40.64 24.88 -7.86
CA PHE A 641 40.00 24.03 -6.85
C PHE A 641 40.55 24.29 -5.43
N PHE A 642 41.87 24.44 -5.26
CA PHE A 642 42.44 24.72 -3.94
C PHE A 642 42.19 26.16 -3.45
N GLU A 643 42.13 27.14 -4.35
CA GLU A 643 41.66 28.49 -4.02
C GLU A 643 40.21 28.43 -3.53
N ARG A 644 39.33 27.67 -4.21
CA ARG A 644 37.95 27.45 -3.78
C ARG A 644 37.88 26.78 -2.41
N ALA A 645 38.67 25.73 -2.15
CA ALA A 645 38.79 25.11 -0.83
C ALA A 645 39.22 26.12 0.25
N SER A 646 40.19 26.99 -0.05
CA SER A 646 40.66 28.01 0.88
C SER A 646 39.63 29.11 1.19
N GLN A 647 38.67 29.34 0.29
CA GLN A 647 37.52 30.24 0.53
C GLN A 647 36.47 29.58 1.44
N ILE A 648 36.27 28.27 1.31
CA ILE A 648 35.31 27.49 2.11
C ILE A 648 35.83 27.25 3.54
N GLN A 649 37.14 26.98 3.69
CA GLN A 649 37.81 26.82 4.99
C GLN A 649 39.00 27.78 5.13
N PRO A 650 38.77 29.08 5.43
CA PRO A 650 39.84 30.08 5.52
C PRO A 650 40.83 29.86 6.68
N GLN A 651 40.41 29.13 7.72
CA GLN A 651 41.22 28.79 8.88
C GLN A 651 42.19 27.62 8.61
N GLU A 652 41.89 26.78 7.62
CA GLU A 652 42.68 25.59 7.32
C GLU A 652 43.83 25.94 6.38
N VAL A 653 45.03 26.07 6.96
CA VAL A 653 46.23 26.54 6.26
C VAL A 653 46.67 25.59 5.14
N LYS A 654 46.31 24.30 5.23
CA LYS A 654 46.58 23.28 4.20
C LYS A 654 46.20 23.74 2.79
N TRP A 655 45.01 24.30 2.60
CA TRP A 655 44.53 24.67 1.26
C TRP A 655 45.33 25.81 0.64
N GLN A 656 45.72 26.79 1.45
CA GLN A 656 46.54 27.92 1.00
C GLN A 656 47.99 27.47 0.68
N LEU A 657 48.52 26.48 1.43
CA LEU A 657 49.78 25.82 1.12
C LEU A 657 49.72 25.00 -0.19
N MET A 658 48.59 24.34 -0.49
CA MET A 658 48.41 23.62 -1.75
C MET A 658 48.40 24.56 -2.96
N VAL A 659 47.77 25.74 -2.86
CA VAL A 659 47.84 26.78 -3.91
C VAL A 659 49.30 27.21 -4.15
N ALA A 660 50.03 27.56 -3.09
CA ALA A 660 51.44 27.96 -3.21
C ALA A 660 52.35 26.82 -3.76
N SER A 661 52.04 25.57 -3.41
CA SER A 661 52.73 24.37 -3.93
C SER A 661 52.46 24.14 -5.42
N CYS A 662 51.25 24.41 -5.90
CA CYS A 662 50.94 24.36 -7.32
C CYS A 662 51.69 25.45 -8.11
N HIS A 663 51.82 26.67 -7.59
CA HIS A 663 52.67 27.70 -8.21
C HIS A 663 54.14 27.28 -8.28
N ARG A 664 54.68 26.64 -7.22
CA ARG A 664 56.04 26.08 -7.22
C ARG A 664 56.20 25.01 -8.31
N ARG A 665 55.30 24.02 -8.36
CA ARG A 665 55.36 22.94 -9.38
C ARG A 665 55.15 23.43 -10.81
N ARG A 666 54.44 24.55 -11.00
CA ARG A 666 54.34 25.27 -12.30
C ARG A 666 55.63 26.00 -12.71
N GLY A 667 56.63 26.10 -11.82
CA GLY A 667 57.86 26.87 -12.04
C GLY A 667 57.73 28.38 -11.75
N ASP A 668 56.61 28.82 -11.17
CA ASP A 668 56.37 30.23 -10.80
C ASP A 668 56.90 30.51 -9.38
N TYR A 669 58.23 30.43 -9.26
CA TYR A 669 58.93 30.58 -7.98
C TYR A 669 58.69 31.93 -7.31
N VAL A 670 58.47 33.00 -8.10
CA VAL A 670 58.23 34.35 -7.60
C VAL A 670 56.85 34.48 -6.95
N GLN A 671 55.79 33.97 -7.59
CA GLN A 671 54.46 33.97 -7.00
C GLN A 671 54.39 33.00 -5.80
N ALA A 672 54.99 31.81 -5.93
CA ALA A 672 55.08 30.83 -4.84
C ALA A 672 55.76 31.42 -3.58
N LYS A 673 56.94 32.07 -3.73
CA LYS A 673 57.68 32.67 -2.61
C LYS A 673 56.85 33.73 -1.88
N ARG A 674 56.18 34.62 -2.63
CA ARG A 674 55.29 35.65 -2.07
C ARG A 674 54.14 35.03 -1.27
N LEU A 675 53.52 33.97 -1.78
CA LEU A 675 52.42 33.27 -1.10
C LEU A 675 52.91 32.59 0.18
N TYR A 676 54.00 31.81 0.12
CA TYR A 676 54.54 31.13 1.31
C TYR A 676 55.06 32.12 2.38
N GLU A 677 55.73 33.21 2.01
CA GLU A 677 56.11 34.24 2.97
C GLU A 677 54.90 34.92 3.61
N ALA A 678 53.84 35.20 2.84
CA ALA A 678 52.60 35.77 3.38
C ALA A 678 51.90 34.79 4.33
N LEU A 679 51.95 33.48 4.04
CA LEU A 679 51.43 32.42 4.92
C LEU A 679 52.25 32.30 6.20
N HIS A 680 53.58 32.30 6.12
CA HIS A 680 54.44 32.25 7.31
C HIS A 680 54.26 33.50 8.20
N ARG A 681 54.04 34.70 7.63
CA ARG A 681 53.72 35.90 8.42
C ARG A 681 52.38 35.80 9.15
N LYS A 682 51.38 35.09 8.61
CA LYS A 682 50.09 34.84 9.25
C LYS A 682 50.15 33.70 10.27
N TYR A 683 50.91 32.65 9.96
CA TYR A 683 51.01 31.41 10.74
C TYR A 683 52.49 31.08 11.01
N PRO A 684 53.17 31.86 11.89
CA PRO A 684 54.62 31.73 12.11
C PRO A 684 55.05 30.39 12.70
N GLU A 685 54.14 29.68 13.39
CA GLU A 685 54.40 28.37 14.01
C GLU A 685 54.02 27.18 13.12
N ASN A 686 53.63 27.40 11.87
CA ASN A 686 53.34 26.32 10.94
C ASN A 686 54.64 25.76 10.33
N LEU A 687 55.05 24.58 10.84
CA LEU A 687 56.25 23.88 10.42
C LEU A 687 56.24 23.49 8.94
N GLU A 688 55.10 23.05 8.41
CA GLU A 688 54.95 22.65 7.01
C GLU A 688 55.20 23.85 6.08
N CYS A 689 54.70 25.04 6.43
CA CYS A 689 54.96 26.26 5.66
C CYS A 689 56.47 26.59 5.56
N LEU A 690 57.23 26.37 6.64
CA LEU A 690 58.69 26.57 6.64
C LEU A 690 59.41 25.49 5.82
N ARG A 691 58.98 24.23 5.90
CA ARG A 691 59.51 23.13 5.07
C ARG A 691 59.30 23.41 3.58
N TYR A 692 58.09 23.83 3.18
CA TYR A 692 57.81 24.21 1.80
C TYR A 692 58.65 25.41 1.32
N LEU A 693 58.99 26.37 2.18
CA LEU A 693 59.93 27.46 1.85
C LEU A 693 61.35 26.94 1.59
N VAL A 694 61.84 25.97 2.38
CA VAL A 694 63.14 25.32 2.14
C VAL A 694 63.15 24.60 0.80
N HIS A 695 62.12 23.80 0.50
CA HIS A 695 62.00 23.12 -0.79
C HIS A 695 61.96 24.13 -1.95
N LEU A 696 61.14 25.17 -1.85
CA LEU A 696 61.07 26.24 -2.86
C LEU A 696 62.42 26.89 -3.14
N CYS A 697 63.18 27.24 -2.09
CA CYS A 697 64.48 27.89 -2.27
C CYS A 697 65.52 26.93 -2.87
N LYS A 698 65.46 25.63 -2.57
CA LYS A 698 66.26 24.60 -3.25
C LYS A 698 65.92 24.52 -4.74
N ASP A 699 64.64 24.36 -5.08
CA ASP A 699 64.17 24.24 -6.47
C ASP A 699 64.49 25.48 -7.32
N ALA A 700 64.47 26.67 -6.70
CA ALA A 700 64.84 27.94 -7.33
C ALA A 700 66.36 28.20 -7.39
N GLY A 701 67.20 27.30 -6.88
CA GLY A 701 68.66 27.46 -6.84
C GLY A 701 69.19 28.47 -5.80
N LEU A 702 68.33 28.94 -4.88
CA LEU A 702 68.64 29.93 -3.85
C LEU A 702 69.18 29.26 -2.57
N ILE A 703 70.38 28.69 -2.68
CA ILE A 703 71.00 27.83 -1.64
C ILE A 703 71.16 28.58 -0.30
N ASP A 704 71.58 29.85 -0.32
CA ASP A 704 71.81 30.64 0.91
C ASP A 704 70.50 30.88 1.67
N GLU A 705 69.43 31.28 0.96
CA GLU A 705 68.10 31.45 1.56
C GLU A 705 67.52 30.11 2.05
N ALA A 706 67.74 29.01 1.32
CA ALA A 706 67.31 27.67 1.75
C ALA A 706 67.92 27.28 3.10
N ASN A 707 69.20 27.62 3.31
CA ASN A 707 69.90 27.39 4.58
C ASN A 707 69.33 28.27 5.71
N GLU A 708 68.99 29.55 5.44
CA GLU A 708 68.33 30.40 6.44
C GLU A 708 66.95 29.85 6.87
N TRP A 709 66.13 29.41 5.91
CA TRP A 709 64.83 28.80 6.21
C TRP A 709 64.98 27.46 6.94
N PHE A 710 65.99 26.65 6.59
CA PHE A 710 66.28 25.39 7.27
C PHE A 710 66.70 25.60 8.74
N MET A 711 67.51 26.62 9.03
CA MET A 711 67.85 26.99 10.40
C MET A 711 66.62 27.48 11.19
N LYS A 712 65.65 28.13 10.53
CA LYS A 712 64.35 28.50 11.15
C LYS A 712 63.47 27.29 11.43
N VAL A 713 63.40 26.30 10.53
CA VAL A 713 62.72 25.00 10.76
C VAL A 713 63.29 24.35 12.02
N LYS A 714 64.61 24.13 12.05
CA LYS A 714 65.29 23.46 13.16
C LYS A 714 65.04 24.15 14.51
N LYS A 715 65.13 25.49 14.54
CA LYS A 715 64.86 26.29 15.74
C LYS A 715 63.40 26.21 16.23
N LEU A 716 62.45 25.97 15.33
CA LEU A 716 61.04 25.76 15.69
C LEU A 716 60.79 24.33 16.21
N GLU A 717 61.44 23.32 15.61
CA GLU A 717 61.40 21.92 16.06
C GLU A 717 62.03 21.77 17.45
N GLU A 718 63.20 22.37 17.68
CA GLU A 718 63.88 22.43 18.98
C GLU A 718 62.97 23.09 20.04
N ARG A 719 62.24 24.16 19.70
CA ARG A 719 61.29 24.81 20.62
C ARG A 719 60.13 23.88 21.00
N ARG A 720 59.49 23.25 20.01
CA ARG A 720 58.38 22.30 20.27
C ARG A 720 58.84 21.11 21.11
N GLN A 721 60.03 20.57 20.88
CA GLN A 721 60.58 19.48 21.70
C GLN A 721 60.80 19.91 23.16
N VAL A 722 61.22 21.16 23.42
CA VAL A 722 61.32 21.72 24.78
C VAL A 722 59.94 21.92 25.43
N GLU A 723 58.92 22.31 24.65
CA GLU A 723 57.54 22.45 25.14
C GLU A 723 56.90 21.08 25.45
N ASP A 724 57.04 20.09 24.56
CA ASP A 724 56.53 18.71 24.76
C ASP A 724 57.22 18.00 25.95
N SER A 725 58.53 18.24 26.15
CA SER A 725 59.26 17.73 27.32
C SER A 725 58.90 18.43 28.63
N ALA A 726 58.57 19.73 28.61
CA ALA A 726 58.06 20.44 29.77
C ALA A 726 56.65 19.96 30.17
N VAL A 727 55.78 19.67 29.20
CA VAL A 727 54.42 19.15 29.44
C VAL A 727 54.44 17.71 29.98
N SER A 728 55.38 16.88 29.52
CA SER A 728 55.54 15.50 30.02
C SER A 728 56.29 15.39 31.36
N GLY A 729 57.08 16.39 31.74
CA GLY A 729 57.75 16.45 33.04
C GLY A 729 56.89 17.00 34.20
N GLY A 730 55.71 17.56 33.91
CA GLY A 730 54.84 18.21 34.88
C GLY A 730 53.79 17.33 35.57
N ALA A 731 53.92 16.00 35.52
CA ALA A 731 52.86 15.05 35.91
C ALA A 731 53.10 14.27 37.21
N ASP A 732 54.27 14.41 37.86
CA ASP A 732 54.67 13.58 39.03
C ASP A 732 54.81 14.36 40.37
N ASP A 733 54.61 15.69 40.40
CA ASP A 733 54.75 16.52 41.62
C ASP A 733 53.51 17.39 41.91
N ASP A 734 52.46 16.80 42.52
CA ASP A 734 51.53 17.54 43.41
C ASP A 734 50.93 16.61 44.47
N ASP A 735 51.64 16.42 45.58
CA ASP A 735 51.13 15.76 46.79
C ASP A 735 51.19 16.72 48.00
N GLY A 736 50.02 17.15 48.47
CA GLY A 736 49.83 17.45 49.90
C GLY A 736 49.25 18.81 50.30
N ALA A 737 47.92 18.91 50.34
CA ALA A 737 47.22 19.71 51.35
C ALA A 737 45.88 19.07 51.78
N LYS A 738 45.71 18.82 53.08
CA LYS A 738 44.59 18.05 53.67
C LYS A 738 43.39 18.90 54.08
N THR A 739 42.25 18.21 54.29
CA THR A 739 41.08 18.44 55.19
C THR A 739 39.74 18.63 54.43
N VAL A 740 38.60 17.99 54.77
CA VAL A 740 38.23 16.97 55.79
C VAL A 740 37.06 16.09 55.25
N SER A 741 36.89 14.87 55.79
CA SER A 741 35.91 13.80 55.44
C SER A 741 34.50 14.01 56.09
N PRO A 742 33.47 13.11 56.05
CA PRO A 742 33.37 11.68 55.64
C PRO A 742 32.16 11.34 54.69
N THR A 743 31.77 10.11 54.31
CA THR A 743 31.74 8.78 54.99
C THR A 743 31.60 7.57 54.03
N SER A 744 32.27 6.44 54.35
CA SER A 744 31.90 5.02 54.14
C SER A 744 31.31 4.47 52.81
N ALA A 745 32.06 3.59 52.11
CA ALA A 745 31.88 2.11 52.11
C ALA A 745 32.75 1.40 51.02
N ALA A 746 33.10 0.12 51.22
CA ALA A 746 33.91 -0.74 50.32
C ALA A 746 33.36 -2.20 50.38
N PRO A 747 33.97 -3.28 49.81
CA PRO A 747 35.13 -3.41 48.90
C PRO A 747 34.96 -4.44 47.73
N GLY A 748 36.00 -4.68 46.89
CA GLY A 748 36.13 -5.95 46.14
C GLY A 748 36.92 -6.00 44.80
N ALA A 749 38.23 -6.29 44.87
CA ALA A 749 39.03 -7.33 44.15
C ALA A 749 38.78 -7.74 42.65
N ALA A 750 39.75 -8.18 41.82
CA ALA A 750 41.24 -8.19 41.84
C ALA A 750 41.86 -8.65 40.47
N ALA A 751 43.14 -8.30 40.21
CA ALA A 751 44.22 -8.94 39.39
C ALA A 751 43.90 -9.91 38.20
N THR A 752 44.54 -9.97 37.01
CA THR A 752 45.95 -9.88 36.51
C THR A 752 45.94 -9.66 34.95
N GLY A 753 47.02 -9.58 34.13
CA GLY A 753 48.49 -9.44 34.30
C GLY A 753 49.34 -9.99 33.11
N ARG A 754 50.62 -9.53 32.99
CA ARG A 754 51.79 -10.06 32.20
C ARG A 754 51.90 -9.92 30.65
N ARG A 755 52.58 -8.84 30.24
CA ARG A 755 53.92 -8.73 29.58
C ARG A 755 54.46 -9.85 28.64
N ALA A 756 55.05 -9.43 27.51
CA ALA A 756 55.76 -10.23 26.49
C ALA A 756 57.31 -10.12 26.56
N THR A 757 58.02 -10.88 25.70
CA THR A 757 59.49 -10.87 25.49
C THR A 757 59.84 -11.08 24.00
N VAL A 758 60.57 -10.16 23.35
CA VAL A 758 62.02 -10.22 22.96
C VAL A 758 62.32 -10.80 21.56
N GLY A 759 63.17 -10.13 20.78
CA GLY A 759 63.85 -10.66 19.57
C GLY A 759 64.54 -9.58 18.72
N LEU A 760 65.86 -9.69 18.50
CA LEU A 760 66.72 -8.72 17.76
C LEU A 760 67.61 -9.44 16.74
N GLY A 761 68.06 -8.72 15.69
CA GLY A 761 69.13 -9.11 14.74
C GLY A 761 68.75 -8.93 13.26
N ASP A 762 69.65 -8.62 12.30
CA ASP A 762 71.06 -8.17 12.37
C ASP A 762 71.45 -7.43 11.04
N LYS A 763 72.73 -7.06 10.86
CA LYS A 763 73.31 -6.01 9.98
C LYS A 763 73.54 -6.28 8.47
N SER A 764 73.91 -5.17 7.78
CA SER A 764 74.86 -5.01 6.63
C SER A 764 74.28 -5.10 5.19
N THR A 765 74.74 -4.36 4.15
CA THR A 765 75.69 -3.22 3.98
C THR A 765 75.54 -2.54 2.60
N LEU A 766 76.01 -1.28 2.47
CA LEU A 766 76.58 -0.60 1.28
C LEU A 766 75.69 -0.06 0.10
N SER A 767 75.64 1.29 0.05
CA SER A 767 75.87 2.21 -1.10
C SER A 767 75.04 2.15 -2.40
N GLY A 768 74.48 3.32 -2.77
CA GLY A 768 74.39 3.75 -4.18
C GLY A 768 73.18 4.60 -4.58
N ALA A 769 73.41 5.91 -4.76
CA ALA A 769 72.70 6.85 -5.66
C ALA A 769 71.18 7.11 -5.53
N ASP A 770 70.92 8.41 -5.37
CA ASP A 770 69.92 9.26 -6.03
C ASP A 770 68.41 9.18 -5.71
N GLU A 771 67.94 10.38 -5.40
CA GLU A 771 66.62 10.91 -5.03
C GLU A 771 65.41 10.41 -5.86
N ASP A 772 64.40 9.90 -5.17
CA ASP A 772 63.00 9.89 -5.62
C ASP A 772 62.10 10.02 -4.37
N ASP A 773 61.43 11.17 -4.19
CA ASP A 773 60.62 11.43 -2.99
C ASP A 773 59.34 12.22 -3.31
N ILE A 774 58.25 11.48 -3.51
CA ILE A 774 56.89 11.61 -2.92
C ILE A 774 55.90 10.83 -3.80
N VAL A 775 55.67 9.55 -3.46
CA VAL A 775 54.40 9.03 -2.93
C VAL A 775 54.73 7.82 -2.07
N GLY A 776 54.98 8.03 -0.77
CA GLY A 776 55.12 6.93 0.19
C GLY A 776 53.75 6.40 0.62
N GLU A 777 53.48 5.12 0.34
CA GLU A 777 52.35 4.41 0.93
C GLU A 777 52.50 4.34 2.46
N SER A 778 51.56 4.91 3.21
CA SER A 778 51.48 4.74 4.66
C SER A 778 50.48 3.64 5.04
N GLN A 779 50.91 2.37 4.92
CA GLN A 779 50.31 1.31 5.73
C GLN A 779 50.63 1.58 7.21
N SER A 780 49.70 2.17 7.94
CA SER A 780 49.80 2.32 9.41
C SER A 780 48.70 1.55 10.12
N SER A 781 49.01 0.33 10.54
CA SER A 781 48.22 -0.41 11.52
C SER A 781 48.31 0.28 12.89
N VAL A 782 47.29 1.05 13.28
CA VAL A 782 47.18 1.62 14.64
C VAL A 782 45.82 1.30 15.23
N ALA A 783 45.83 0.67 16.40
CA ALA A 783 44.62 0.37 17.15
C ALA A 783 43.94 1.66 17.69
N ARG A 784 42.61 1.64 17.70
CA ARG A 784 41.71 2.74 18.12
C ARG A 784 42.21 3.58 19.32
N LYS A 785 42.16 4.90 19.15
CA LYS A 785 41.56 5.79 20.15
C LYS A 785 40.39 6.54 19.50
N LYS A 786 39.19 6.43 20.07
CA LYS A 786 38.02 7.21 19.63
C LYS A 786 38.23 8.67 20.04
N ALA A 787 38.50 9.55 19.09
CA ALA A 787 38.23 10.97 19.23
C ALA A 787 36.85 11.26 18.61
N VAL A 788 35.92 11.74 19.42
CA VAL A 788 34.65 12.28 18.91
C VAL A 788 34.94 13.69 18.41
N GLN A 789 35.19 13.82 17.12
CA GLN A 789 35.13 15.12 16.43
C GLN A 789 33.80 15.21 15.70
N SER A 790 33.10 16.31 15.93
CA SER A 790 31.82 16.63 15.30
C SER A 790 32.01 16.87 13.81
N SER A 791 31.81 15.84 12.99
CA SER A 791 31.32 16.02 11.64
C SER A 791 29.98 16.76 11.70
N GLY A 792 29.73 17.61 10.69
CA GLY A 792 28.40 18.15 10.44
C GLY A 792 27.50 17.05 9.88
N ASP A 793 27.14 16.08 10.73
CA ASP A 793 26.03 15.18 10.47
C ASP A 793 24.78 16.05 10.43
N GLU A 794 24.34 16.41 9.22
CA GLU A 794 22.94 16.72 8.98
C GLU A 794 22.16 15.52 9.52
N ILE A 795 21.31 15.76 10.53
CA ILE A 795 20.46 14.72 11.08
C ILE A 795 19.43 14.43 10.00
N ASP A 796 19.69 13.39 9.19
CA ASP A 796 18.71 12.80 8.27
C ASP A 796 17.42 12.55 9.07
N LEU A 797 16.43 13.42 8.86
CA LEU A 797 15.17 13.36 9.57
C LEU A 797 14.44 12.08 9.14
N PRO A 798 13.99 11.22 10.08
CA PRO A 798 13.26 10.03 9.73
C PRO A 798 11.89 10.37 9.14
N GLY A 799 11.73 10.16 7.82
CA GLY A 799 10.44 10.22 7.12
C GLY A 799 10.09 11.61 6.57
N ILE A 800 10.87 12.06 5.57
CA ILE A 800 10.46 13.04 4.55
C ILE A 800 10.35 12.28 3.23
#